data_AF-A0A389LX99-F1
#
_entry.id   AF-A0A389LX99-F1
#
_cell.length_a   1.000
_cell.length_b   1.000
_cell.length_c   1.000
_cell.angle_alpha   90.00
_cell.angle_beta   90.00
_cell.angle_gamma   90.00
#
_symmetry.space_group_name_H-M   'P 1'
#
loop_
_entity.id
_entity.type
_entity.pdbx_description
1 polymer ?
#
loop_
_entity_poly.entity_id
_entity_poly.type
_entity_poly.pdbx_seq_one_letter_code
_entity_poly.pdbx_strand_id
1 'polypeptide(L)'
;MFIIYSFILIDLKFSLDHNNAEFKYALELITNTKQSVFLTGKAGTGKSTFLKHLCSETKKKHIVLAPTGVAAINAEGVTLHSFFKLPFRPIIPNDPDLSLEKGRIFDFFKYTKEKVKIIRDVELIIIDEISMVRADMIDTIDRILRVYSQNARLPFGGKQLLFVGDVFQLEPVVPSDEKEILKLFYPSPFFFSAKVFESINLVAIALQKVYRQNDPAFIAILDKIRINNINPKDLNIINERYDPDFYPSDDEMYITLATRRDHVDYINEKKLSDIKTPEFIHEGIVEGDFSEKNLPTAKTLTIKTKAQIIFLKNDPERRWVNGTIGTISEINDSQEIYAELDNGLIVMVLPETWHNYRYRYNDKEKKIEEEIVGTFTQLPIKLAWAITVHKSQGLTFSRVVIDFSGGVFAGGQAYVALSRCVSLEGMVMKKKISPTDIFIHPQIVEFSKNFNDKQLIEKSLKEAQADYLYQQSLEHFDQGNFRACIDSFFKAIHSRYDIEKPLERRFIERKLGIIRQLRDQNKDLQQQLHTKNNDLKVYAKEYYLMGNECIVKAKDANAALANFNKAIKMYPNYLDAWIRKGITLHDIKEYHEAEICFNEATRLSPLFFKAFYNRAKNRLAMKLYEEAFSDFSKASEIKPRHIATYEYLAETCMHLKKDELAQKCREIAEALREGNL
;
A
#
# COMPACT_ATOMS: atom_id res chain seq x y z
N MET A 1 -34.39 -41.47 -25.29
CA MET A 1 -34.60 -42.41 -24.16
C MET A 1 -33.25 -42.60 -23.49
N PHE A 2 -33.19 -42.60 -22.15
CA PHE A 2 -32.00 -42.52 -21.27
C PHE A 2 -31.53 -41.09 -20.99
N ILE A 3 -32.20 -40.38 -20.07
CA ILE A 3 -32.16 -40.42 -18.59
C ILE A 3 -31.14 -39.41 -18.06
N ILE A 4 -31.75 -38.34 -17.54
CA ILE A 4 -31.22 -37.26 -16.73
C ILE A 4 -30.56 -37.85 -15.48
N TYR A 5 -29.26 -37.60 -15.31
CA TYR A 5 -28.66 -37.48 -13.98
C TYR A 5 -28.12 -36.07 -13.83
N SER A 6 -28.97 -35.25 -13.21
CA SER A 6 -28.60 -33.99 -12.57
C SER A 6 -27.66 -34.33 -11.41
N PHE A 7 -26.37 -34.06 -11.58
CA PHE A 7 -25.46 -33.83 -10.46
C PHE A 7 -24.89 -32.42 -10.61
N ILE A 8 -25.67 -31.48 -10.08
CA ILE A 8 -25.21 -30.34 -9.28
C ILE A 8 -23.74 -29.94 -9.56
N LEU A 9 -23.60 -28.97 -10.47
CA LEU A 9 -22.48 -28.03 -10.50
C LEU A 9 -22.45 -27.29 -9.15
N ILE A 10 -21.67 -27.80 -8.19
CA ILE A 10 -21.19 -26.99 -7.08
C ILE A 10 -19.79 -26.51 -7.46
N ASP A 11 -19.76 -25.27 -7.92
CA ASP A 11 -18.63 -24.36 -7.74
C ASP A 11 -18.43 -24.21 -6.23
N LEU A 12 -17.74 -25.17 -5.61
CA LEU A 12 -17.39 -25.13 -4.19
C LEU A 12 -16.32 -24.06 -4.04
N LYS A 13 -16.77 -22.80 -3.89
CA LYS A 13 -16.08 -21.83 -3.04
C LYS A 13 -15.65 -22.59 -1.78
N PHE A 14 -14.36 -22.89 -1.69
CA PHE A 14 -13.80 -23.63 -0.58
C PHE A 14 -14.11 -22.86 0.71
N SER A 15 -14.95 -23.42 1.58
CA SER A 15 -15.25 -22.79 2.86
C SER A 15 -14.00 -22.88 3.72
N LEU A 16 -13.43 -21.74 4.11
CA LEU A 16 -12.41 -21.74 5.15
C LEU A 16 -12.94 -22.51 6.34
N ASP A 17 -12.07 -23.28 7.02
CA ASP A 17 -12.43 -23.84 8.31
C ASP A 17 -12.54 -22.69 9.31
N HIS A 18 -13.70 -22.05 9.35
CA HIS A 18 -13.98 -20.91 10.23
C HIS A 18 -13.92 -21.31 11.71
N ASN A 19 -13.81 -22.60 12.02
CA ASN A 19 -13.61 -23.07 13.39
C ASN A 19 -12.11 -23.16 13.77
N ASN A 20 -11.20 -22.96 12.81
CA ASN A 20 -9.76 -22.92 13.05
C ASN A 20 -9.34 -21.54 13.56
N ALA A 21 -8.99 -21.45 14.84
CA ALA A 21 -8.63 -20.21 15.51
C ALA A 21 -7.35 -19.61 14.94
N GLU A 22 -6.36 -20.44 14.61
CA GLU A 22 -5.08 -20.01 14.05
C GLU A 22 -5.25 -19.37 12.66
N PHE A 23 -6.14 -19.93 11.83
CA PHE A 23 -6.50 -19.31 10.53
C PHE A 23 -7.10 -17.92 10.72
N LYS A 24 -8.02 -17.77 11.68
CA LYS A 24 -8.65 -16.48 12.00
C LYS A 24 -7.63 -15.45 12.46
N TYR A 25 -6.78 -15.81 13.43
CA TYR A 25 -5.73 -14.91 13.93
C TYR A 25 -4.77 -14.48 12.82
N ALA A 26 -4.34 -15.41 11.97
CA ALA A 26 -3.47 -15.08 10.84
C ALA A 26 -4.17 -14.12 9.87
N LEU A 27 -5.43 -14.40 9.49
CA LEU A 27 -6.20 -13.54 8.58
C LEU A 27 -6.42 -12.14 9.17
N GLU A 28 -6.77 -12.02 10.45
CA GLU A 28 -6.96 -10.74 11.12
C GLU A 28 -5.66 -9.92 11.18
N LEU A 29 -4.54 -10.55 11.58
CA LEU A 29 -3.24 -9.88 11.59
C LEU A 29 -2.83 -9.42 10.19
N ILE A 30 -2.99 -10.28 9.18
CA ILE A 30 -2.56 -9.94 7.82
C ILE A 30 -3.48 -8.91 7.18
N THR A 31 -4.79 -8.94 7.44
CA THR A 31 -5.73 -8.03 6.77
C THR A 31 -5.76 -6.66 7.45
N ASN A 32 -5.78 -6.63 8.79
CA ASN A 32 -6.11 -5.42 9.55
C ASN A 32 -4.90 -4.68 10.13
N THR A 33 -3.69 -5.21 9.96
CA THR A 33 -2.48 -4.69 10.64
C THR A 33 -1.31 -4.54 9.68
N LYS A 34 -0.21 -3.90 10.09
CA LYS A 34 1.08 -3.94 9.37
C LYS A 34 2.09 -4.91 10.01
N GLN A 35 1.65 -5.69 10.99
CA GLN A 35 2.50 -6.63 11.72
C GLN A 35 2.95 -7.77 10.81
N SER A 36 4.26 -7.99 10.71
CA SER A 36 4.78 -9.15 9.98
C SER A 36 4.50 -10.44 10.75
N VAL A 37 4.13 -11.49 10.01
CA VAL A 37 3.67 -12.78 10.56
C VAL A 37 4.50 -13.91 9.97
N PHE A 38 4.87 -14.87 10.81
CA PHE A 38 5.37 -16.17 10.38
C PHE A 38 4.28 -17.22 10.54
N LEU A 39 3.76 -17.71 9.41
CA LEU A 39 2.80 -18.79 9.36
C LEU A 39 3.51 -20.11 9.15
N THR A 40 3.37 -21.00 10.11
CA THR A 40 3.95 -22.34 10.08
C THR A 40 2.90 -23.41 10.35
N GLY A 41 3.29 -24.66 10.22
CA GLY A 41 2.41 -25.79 10.44
C GLY A 41 3.03 -27.07 9.92
N LYS A 42 2.58 -28.20 10.46
CA LYS A 42 3.00 -29.54 10.04
C LYS A 42 2.72 -29.76 8.55
N ALA A 43 3.27 -30.83 8.00
CA ALA A 43 2.84 -31.32 6.69
C ALA A 43 1.32 -31.57 6.70
N GLY A 44 0.60 -31.07 5.69
CA GLY A 44 -0.84 -31.31 5.57
C GLY A 44 -1.77 -30.41 6.38
N THR A 45 -1.29 -29.32 6.96
CA THR A 45 -2.14 -28.38 7.75
C THR A 45 -2.83 -27.29 6.94
N GLY A 46 -2.75 -27.32 5.61
CA GLY A 46 -3.47 -26.38 4.73
C GLY A 46 -2.78 -25.03 4.46
N LYS A 47 -1.46 -24.90 4.66
CA LYS A 47 -0.69 -23.66 4.41
C LYS A 47 -0.90 -23.08 3.00
N SER A 48 -0.73 -23.89 1.96
CA SER A 48 -0.91 -23.45 0.56
C SER A 48 -2.37 -23.04 0.28
N THR A 49 -3.33 -23.73 0.89
CA THR A 49 -4.76 -23.39 0.79
C THR A 49 -5.05 -22.03 1.44
N PHE A 50 -4.49 -21.78 2.62
CA PHE A 50 -4.58 -20.47 3.29
C PHE A 50 -4.02 -19.35 2.41
N LEU A 51 -2.84 -19.56 1.82
CA LEU A 51 -2.21 -18.60 0.93
C LEU A 51 -3.08 -18.25 -0.28
N LYS A 52 -3.63 -19.27 -0.98
CA LYS A 52 -4.51 -19.04 -2.13
C LYS A 52 -5.74 -18.22 -1.75
N HIS A 53 -6.37 -18.53 -0.62
CA HIS A 53 -7.51 -17.77 -0.12
C HIS A 53 -7.12 -16.32 0.21
N LEU A 54 -6.03 -16.12 0.94
CA LEU A 54 -5.54 -14.78 1.30
C LEU A 54 -5.28 -13.92 0.06
N CYS A 55 -4.57 -14.43 -0.95
CA CYS A 55 -4.29 -13.69 -2.18
C CYS A 55 -5.58 -13.33 -2.94
N SER A 56 -6.59 -14.20 -2.91
CA SER A 56 -7.88 -13.94 -3.59
C SER A 56 -8.76 -12.91 -2.89
N GLU A 57 -8.66 -12.74 -1.57
CA GLU A 57 -9.55 -11.87 -0.79
C GLU A 57 -8.89 -10.59 -0.27
N THR A 58 -7.56 -10.56 -0.19
CA THR A 58 -6.85 -9.41 0.39
C THR A 58 -7.01 -8.16 -0.47
N LYS A 59 -7.31 -7.04 0.19
CA LYS A 59 -7.36 -5.72 -0.45
C LYS A 59 -5.98 -5.06 -0.57
N LYS A 60 -4.97 -5.63 0.10
CA LYS A 60 -3.61 -5.11 0.08
C LYS A 60 -2.97 -5.39 -1.26
N LYS A 61 -2.22 -4.39 -1.76
CA LYS A 61 -1.35 -4.61 -2.92
C LYS A 61 -0.25 -5.58 -2.50
N HIS A 62 -0.33 -6.81 -2.99
CA HIS A 62 0.54 -7.88 -2.55
C HIS A 62 1.41 -8.42 -3.68
N ILE A 63 2.50 -9.09 -3.29
CA ILE A 63 3.34 -9.89 -4.18
C ILE A 63 3.65 -11.22 -3.49
N VAL A 64 3.79 -12.28 -4.28
CA VAL A 64 4.15 -13.62 -3.82
C VAL A 64 5.55 -13.96 -4.32
N LEU A 65 6.42 -14.30 -3.37
CA LEU A 65 7.82 -14.60 -3.61
C LEU A 65 8.16 -15.99 -3.07
N ALA A 66 9.16 -16.64 -3.68
CA ALA A 66 9.68 -17.91 -3.19
C ALA A 66 11.22 -18.01 -3.41
N PRO A 67 11.94 -18.87 -2.66
CA PRO A 67 13.39 -19.01 -2.80
C PRO A 67 13.83 -19.69 -4.10
N THR A 68 13.03 -20.61 -4.64
CA THR A 68 13.37 -21.43 -5.82
C THR A 68 12.37 -21.24 -6.96
N GLY A 69 12.81 -21.47 -8.20
CA GLY A 69 11.95 -21.32 -9.39
C GLY A 69 10.69 -22.20 -9.35
N VAL A 70 10.83 -23.46 -8.95
CA VAL A 70 9.69 -24.40 -8.84
C VAL A 70 8.70 -23.95 -7.76
N ALA A 71 9.19 -23.51 -6.60
CA ALA A 71 8.32 -22.99 -5.54
C ALA A 71 7.60 -21.70 -5.99
N ALA A 72 8.29 -20.82 -6.71
CA ALA A 72 7.69 -19.60 -7.27
C ALA A 72 6.56 -19.94 -8.26
N ILE A 73 6.79 -20.88 -9.17
CA ILE A 73 5.77 -21.33 -10.13
C ILE A 73 4.55 -21.93 -9.40
N ASN A 74 4.78 -22.79 -8.40
CA ASN A 74 3.70 -23.42 -7.64
C ASN A 74 2.88 -22.43 -6.80
N ALA A 75 3.53 -21.36 -6.32
CA ALA A 75 2.89 -20.28 -5.57
C ALA A 75 2.29 -19.20 -6.48
N GLU A 76 2.34 -19.38 -7.80
CA GLU A 76 1.89 -18.39 -8.80
C GLU A 76 2.59 -17.03 -8.60
N GLY A 77 3.86 -17.07 -8.23
CA GLY A 77 4.69 -15.91 -7.90
C GLY A 77 6.03 -15.88 -8.62
N VAL A 78 6.98 -15.13 -8.08
CA VAL A 78 8.33 -14.98 -8.65
C VAL A 78 9.42 -15.30 -7.63
N THR A 79 10.65 -15.55 -8.07
CA THR A 79 11.73 -15.82 -7.12
C THR A 79 12.20 -14.57 -6.38
N LEU A 80 12.68 -14.73 -5.14
CA LEU A 80 13.32 -13.65 -4.37
C LEU A 80 14.49 -13.03 -5.13
N HIS A 81 15.33 -13.88 -5.74
CA HIS A 81 16.50 -13.46 -6.52
C HIS A 81 16.10 -12.63 -7.73
N SER A 82 15.10 -13.07 -8.51
CA SER A 82 14.65 -12.31 -9.68
C SER A 82 13.95 -11.00 -9.28
N PHE A 83 13.13 -11.01 -8.23
CA PHE A 83 12.39 -9.82 -7.80
C PHE A 83 13.31 -8.76 -7.21
N PHE A 84 14.19 -9.11 -6.26
CA PHE A 84 15.07 -8.16 -5.58
C PHE A 84 16.48 -8.09 -6.20
N LYS A 85 16.71 -8.76 -7.33
CA LYS A 85 18.05 -8.84 -7.96
C LYS A 85 19.14 -9.25 -6.97
N LEU A 86 18.83 -10.19 -6.08
CA LEU A 86 19.77 -10.65 -5.06
C LEU A 86 20.90 -11.45 -5.73
N PRO A 87 22.17 -11.22 -5.35
CA PRO A 87 23.28 -11.99 -5.86
C PRO A 87 23.35 -13.38 -5.19
N PHE A 88 23.92 -14.35 -5.90
CA PHE A 88 24.18 -15.70 -5.37
C PHE A 88 25.51 -15.73 -4.58
N ARG A 89 25.62 -14.87 -3.57
CA ARG A 89 26.72 -14.83 -2.59
C ARG A 89 26.19 -14.35 -1.24
N PRO A 90 26.85 -14.62 -0.11
CA PRO A 90 26.52 -13.99 1.16
C PRO A 90 26.64 -12.46 1.08
N ILE A 91 25.66 -11.74 1.63
CA ILE A 91 25.73 -10.28 1.81
C ILE A 91 25.73 -9.98 3.31
N ILE A 92 26.83 -9.41 3.81
CA ILE A 92 26.95 -9.08 5.23
C ILE A 92 26.29 -7.72 5.54
N PRO A 93 25.88 -7.45 6.79
CA PRO A 93 25.21 -6.19 7.15
C PRO A 93 25.97 -4.90 6.78
N ASN A 94 27.31 -4.94 6.80
CA ASN A 94 28.17 -3.81 6.46
C ASN A 94 28.79 -3.94 5.05
N ASP A 95 28.18 -4.73 4.18
CA ASP A 95 28.67 -4.91 2.81
C ASP A 95 28.70 -3.55 2.08
N PRO A 96 29.83 -3.16 1.46
CA PRO A 96 29.94 -1.91 0.73
C PRO A 96 28.83 -1.72 -0.32
N ASP A 97 28.34 -2.80 -0.92
CA ASP A 97 27.27 -2.79 -1.92
C ASP A 97 25.91 -2.34 -1.34
N LEU A 98 25.74 -2.37 -0.01
CA LEU A 98 24.55 -1.87 0.70
C LEU A 98 24.69 -0.41 1.18
N SER A 99 25.83 0.23 0.93
CA SER A 99 26.13 1.58 1.38
C SER A 99 25.33 2.64 0.61
N LEU A 100 24.89 3.67 1.34
CA LEU A 100 24.31 4.88 0.75
C LEU A 100 25.40 5.86 0.29
N GLU A 101 26.65 5.66 0.73
CA GLU A 101 27.77 6.51 0.32
C GLU A 101 27.97 6.44 -1.19
N LYS A 102 28.09 7.61 -1.82
CA LYS A 102 28.20 7.77 -3.28
C LYS A 102 27.07 7.10 -4.08
N GLY A 103 25.95 6.73 -3.42
CA GLY A 103 24.86 6.02 -4.07
C GLY A 103 25.16 4.56 -4.44
N ARG A 104 26.16 3.92 -3.81
CA ARG A 104 26.61 2.55 -4.16
C ARG A 104 25.48 1.52 -4.23
N ILE A 105 24.52 1.56 -3.31
CA ILE A 105 23.36 0.67 -3.32
C ILE A 105 22.48 0.82 -4.58
N PHE A 106 22.38 2.03 -5.14
CA PHE A 106 21.63 2.28 -6.37
C PHE A 106 22.38 1.78 -7.61
N ASP A 107 23.72 1.82 -7.57
CA ASP A 107 24.57 1.26 -8.63
C ASP A 107 24.55 -0.26 -8.63
N PHE A 108 24.47 -0.88 -7.46
CA PHE A 108 24.41 -2.34 -7.32
C PHE A 108 23.01 -2.87 -7.64
N PHE A 109 21.97 -2.34 -6.98
CA PHE A 109 20.58 -2.73 -7.21
C PHE A 109 19.88 -1.85 -8.24
N LYS A 110 20.28 -1.91 -9.51
CA LYS A 110 19.68 -1.08 -10.56
C LYS A 110 18.22 -1.47 -10.83
N TYR A 111 17.27 -0.74 -10.25
CA TYR A 111 15.84 -0.92 -10.49
C TYR A 111 15.29 0.06 -11.52
N THR A 112 14.36 -0.42 -12.35
CA THR A 112 13.59 0.44 -13.27
C THR A 112 12.64 1.32 -12.47
N LYS A 113 12.20 2.45 -13.06
CA LYS A 113 11.21 3.35 -12.41
C LYS A 113 9.94 2.61 -11.98
N GLU A 114 9.47 1.70 -12.82
CA GLU A 114 8.32 0.84 -12.53
C GLU A 114 8.59 -0.09 -11.34
N LYS A 115 9.76 -0.73 -11.28
CA LYS A 115 10.12 -1.59 -10.16
C LYS A 115 10.22 -0.83 -8.83
N VAL A 116 10.80 0.38 -8.86
CA VAL A 116 10.84 1.26 -7.69
C VAL A 116 9.42 1.61 -7.24
N LYS A 117 8.50 1.85 -8.19
CA LYS A 117 7.10 2.10 -7.88
C LYS A 117 6.42 0.91 -7.22
N ILE A 118 6.62 -0.30 -7.74
CA ILE A 118 6.12 -1.55 -7.13
C ILE A 118 6.64 -1.67 -5.69
N ILE A 119 7.95 -1.50 -5.46
CA ILE A 119 8.54 -1.56 -4.10
C ILE A 119 7.97 -0.48 -3.18
N ARG A 120 7.67 0.71 -3.72
CA ARG A 120 7.09 1.81 -2.96
C ARG A 120 5.63 1.59 -2.61
N ASP A 121 4.85 0.97 -3.48
CA ASP A 121 3.40 0.88 -3.36
C ASP A 121 2.91 -0.48 -2.86
N VAL A 122 3.72 -1.55 -2.91
CA VAL A 122 3.39 -2.84 -2.30
C VAL A 122 3.13 -2.67 -0.81
N GLU A 123 2.17 -3.39 -0.27
CA GLU A 123 1.78 -3.33 1.15
C GLU A 123 2.08 -4.64 1.87
N LEU A 124 1.90 -5.76 1.18
CA LEU A 124 2.11 -7.12 1.68
C LEU A 124 3.10 -7.89 0.79
N ILE A 125 4.16 -8.43 1.37
CA ILE A 125 5.12 -9.29 0.68
C ILE A 125 5.02 -10.69 1.28
N ILE A 126 4.58 -11.64 0.49
CA ILE A 126 4.44 -13.04 0.90
C ILE A 126 5.68 -13.79 0.45
N ILE A 127 6.33 -14.53 1.35
CA ILE A 127 7.47 -15.39 1.04
C ILE A 127 7.09 -16.82 1.42
N ASP A 128 6.81 -17.65 0.42
CA ASP A 128 6.56 -19.07 0.61
C ASP A 128 7.88 -19.86 0.69
N GLU A 129 7.83 -21.02 1.34
CA GLU A 129 9.00 -21.86 1.66
C GLU A 129 10.15 -21.10 2.36
N ILE A 130 9.80 -20.24 3.31
CA ILE A 130 10.76 -19.37 4.03
C ILE A 130 11.89 -20.13 4.74
N SER A 131 11.68 -21.41 5.09
CA SER A 131 12.70 -22.23 5.76
C SER A 131 13.98 -22.40 4.93
N MET A 132 13.89 -22.26 3.60
CA MET A 132 15.05 -22.33 2.70
C MET A 132 15.75 -20.97 2.51
N VAL A 133 15.25 -19.89 3.11
CA VAL A 133 15.81 -18.55 2.96
C VAL A 133 16.81 -18.27 4.09
N ARG A 134 17.97 -17.71 3.72
CA ARG A 134 19.01 -17.37 4.68
C ARG A 134 18.75 -16.05 5.41
N ALA A 135 19.30 -15.91 6.61
CA ALA A 135 19.23 -14.69 7.42
C ALA A 135 19.72 -13.43 6.68
N ASP A 136 20.87 -13.53 5.99
CA ASP A 136 21.47 -12.42 5.23
C ASP A 136 20.57 -11.89 4.12
N MET A 137 19.81 -12.78 3.48
CA MET A 137 18.85 -12.40 2.44
C MET A 137 17.70 -11.57 3.01
N ILE A 138 17.21 -11.90 4.21
CA ILE A 138 16.15 -11.14 4.86
C ILE A 138 16.63 -9.73 5.25
N ASP A 139 17.83 -9.60 5.80
CA ASP A 139 18.40 -8.28 6.10
C ASP A 139 18.71 -7.48 4.84
N THR A 140 19.13 -8.14 3.76
CA THR A 140 19.31 -7.49 2.45
C THR A 140 17.98 -6.97 1.92
N ILE A 141 16.91 -7.76 2.03
CA ILE A 141 15.55 -7.34 1.64
C ILE A 141 15.08 -6.17 2.52
N ASP A 142 15.28 -6.22 3.84
CA ASP A 142 15.00 -5.10 4.75
C ASP A 142 15.70 -3.83 4.28
N ARG A 143 17.00 -3.92 3.99
CA ARG A 143 17.79 -2.79 3.51
C ARG A 143 17.27 -2.21 2.19
N ILE A 144 16.97 -3.06 1.22
CA ILE A 144 16.41 -2.66 -0.07
C ILE A 144 15.07 -1.94 0.14
N LEU A 145 14.16 -2.51 0.92
CA LEU A 145 12.83 -1.93 1.15
C LEU A 145 12.93 -0.58 1.88
N ARG A 146 13.77 -0.47 2.92
CA ARG A 146 14.02 0.80 3.62
C ARG A 146 14.49 1.91 2.68
N VAL A 147 15.42 1.61 1.78
CA VAL A 147 16.01 2.60 0.86
C VAL A 147 15.02 2.95 -0.26
N TYR A 148 14.46 1.96 -0.94
CA TYR A 148 13.62 2.19 -2.12
C TYR A 148 12.19 2.62 -1.80
N SER A 149 11.68 2.30 -0.60
CA SER A 149 10.43 2.89 -0.09
C SER A 149 10.63 4.25 0.58
N GLN A 150 11.87 4.76 0.66
CA GLN A 150 12.23 6.02 1.33
C GLN A 150 11.81 6.07 2.81
N ASN A 151 11.89 4.93 3.49
CA ASN A 151 11.49 4.78 4.87
C ASN A 151 12.54 4.00 5.65
N ALA A 152 13.65 4.66 6.01
CA ALA A 152 14.75 4.03 6.74
C ALA A 152 14.41 3.69 8.20
N ARG A 153 13.35 4.29 8.75
CA ARG A 153 13.00 4.18 10.18
C ARG A 153 12.28 2.89 10.51
N LEU A 154 11.35 2.48 9.64
CA LEU A 154 10.57 1.28 9.87
C LEU A 154 11.24 0.05 9.24
N PRO A 155 11.24 -1.08 9.95
CA PRO A 155 11.58 -2.38 9.39
C PRO A 155 10.82 -2.67 8.10
N PHE A 156 11.51 -3.25 7.14
CA PHE A 156 11.08 -3.51 5.77
C PHE A 156 10.50 -2.27 5.08
N GLY A 157 10.96 -1.05 5.41
CA GLY A 157 10.39 0.18 4.86
C GLY A 157 8.93 0.44 5.26
N GLY A 158 8.44 -0.23 6.31
CA GLY A 158 7.05 -0.21 6.75
C GLY A 158 6.13 -1.15 5.94
N LYS A 159 6.69 -2.08 5.16
CA LYS A 159 5.94 -3.13 4.46
C LYS A 159 5.66 -4.28 5.42
N GLN A 160 4.49 -4.90 5.26
CA GLN A 160 4.15 -6.11 5.99
C GLN A 160 4.72 -7.32 5.26
N LEU A 161 5.39 -8.22 5.98
CA LEU A 161 5.87 -9.49 5.44
C LEU A 161 5.06 -10.65 6.03
N LEU A 162 4.63 -11.56 5.16
CA LEU A 162 4.09 -12.86 5.54
C LEU A 162 5.09 -13.93 5.15
N PHE A 163 5.69 -14.55 6.14
CA PHE A 163 6.63 -15.65 5.98
C PHE A 163 5.86 -16.97 6.11
N VAL A 164 5.87 -17.82 5.08
CA VAL A 164 5.18 -19.12 5.12
C VAL A 164 6.17 -20.25 4.95
N GLY A 165 6.09 -21.25 5.82
CA GLY A 165 6.93 -22.45 5.71
C GLY A 165 6.98 -23.27 6.99
N ASP A 166 7.75 -24.36 6.98
CA ASP A 166 7.93 -25.23 8.13
C ASP A 166 9.42 -25.31 8.49
N VAL A 167 9.80 -24.67 9.60
CA VAL A 167 11.20 -24.59 10.06
C VAL A 167 11.80 -25.94 10.44
N PHE A 168 10.97 -26.96 10.65
CA PHE A 168 11.42 -28.31 10.97
C PHE A 168 11.65 -29.21 9.74
N GLN A 169 11.38 -28.69 8.53
CA GLN A 169 11.68 -29.39 7.29
C GLN A 169 13.15 -29.16 6.92
N LEU A 170 13.43 -28.69 5.70
CA LEU A 170 14.80 -28.51 5.24
C LEU A 170 15.33 -27.13 5.59
N GLU A 171 16.55 -27.13 6.11
CA GLU A 171 17.35 -25.94 6.37
C GLU A 171 17.83 -25.29 5.06
N PRO A 172 18.22 -24.01 5.07
CA PRO A 172 18.80 -23.39 3.89
C PRO A 172 20.12 -24.08 3.55
N VAL A 173 20.32 -24.38 2.27
CA VAL A 173 21.57 -24.98 1.79
C VAL A 173 22.65 -23.89 1.78
N VAL A 174 23.63 -24.02 2.67
CA VAL A 174 24.76 -23.08 2.80
C VAL A 174 26.06 -23.85 2.60
N PRO A 175 26.82 -23.59 1.52
CA PRO A 175 28.15 -24.12 1.32
C PRO A 175 29.09 -23.84 2.50
N SER A 176 30.09 -24.70 2.71
CA SER A 176 30.98 -24.63 3.89
C SER A 176 31.73 -23.29 4.01
N ASP A 177 32.19 -22.74 2.88
CA ASP A 177 32.86 -21.44 2.77
C ASP A 177 31.91 -20.28 3.10
N GLU A 178 30.69 -20.28 2.58
CA GLU A 178 29.68 -19.27 2.92
C GLU A 178 29.30 -19.31 4.40
N LYS A 179 29.25 -20.53 4.98
CA LYS A 179 28.88 -20.75 6.37
C LYS A 179 29.87 -20.12 7.34
N GLU A 180 31.16 -20.15 7.04
CA GLU A 180 32.20 -19.50 7.85
C GLU A 180 32.03 -17.99 7.90
N ILE A 181 31.68 -17.37 6.77
CA ILE A 181 31.43 -15.93 6.69
C ILE A 181 30.19 -15.54 7.49
N LEU A 182 29.08 -16.25 7.27
CA LEU A 182 27.79 -15.92 7.90
C LEU A 182 27.83 -16.06 9.43
N LYS A 183 28.56 -17.05 9.95
CA LYS A 183 28.72 -17.27 11.40
C LYS A 183 29.33 -16.08 12.15
N LEU A 184 30.06 -15.20 11.47
CA LEU A 184 30.65 -13.99 12.09
C LEU A 184 29.60 -12.92 12.40
N PHE A 185 28.47 -12.92 11.67
CA PHE A 185 27.46 -11.86 11.73
C PHE A 185 26.10 -12.34 12.24
N TYR A 186 25.85 -13.65 12.13
CA TYR A 186 24.56 -14.26 12.43
C TYR A 186 24.75 -15.47 13.36
N PRO A 187 23.88 -15.63 14.38
CA PRO A 187 23.89 -16.83 15.22
C PRO A 187 23.64 -18.12 14.42
N SER A 188 22.93 -18.01 13.30
CA SER A 188 22.54 -19.12 12.44
C SER A 188 22.23 -18.66 11.01
N PRO A 189 22.21 -19.56 10.02
CA PRO A 189 21.77 -19.22 8.68
C PRO A 189 20.26 -19.09 8.55
N PHE A 190 19.44 -19.48 9.54
CA PHE A 190 17.98 -19.49 9.41
C PHE A 190 17.41 -18.07 9.31
N PHE A 191 16.36 -17.88 8.49
CA PHE A 191 15.74 -16.57 8.28
C PHE A 191 15.44 -15.81 9.58
N PHE A 192 14.95 -16.50 10.63
CA PHE A 192 14.60 -15.90 11.92
C PHE A 192 15.79 -15.37 12.73
N SER A 193 17.03 -15.65 12.29
CA SER A 193 18.25 -15.06 12.86
C SER A 193 18.66 -13.74 12.20
N ALA A 194 17.87 -13.23 11.24
CA ALA A 194 18.11 -11.93 10.64
C ALA A 194 18.01 -10.80 11.69
N LYS A 195 18.88 -9.79 11.57
CA LYS A 195 19.00 -8.71 12.56
C LYS A 195 17.77 -7.82 12.59
N VAL A 196 17.03 -7.73 11.49
CA VAL A 196 15.76 -6.99 11.45
C VAL A 196 14.78 -7.48 12.53
N PHE A 197 14.80 -8.77 12.90
CA PHE A 197 13.94 -9.34 13.95
C PHE A 197 14.38 -8.97 15.37
N GLU A 198 15.51 -8.31 15.57
CA GLU A 198 15.84 -7.68 16.86
C GLU A 198 15.03 -6.37 17.05
N SER A 199 14.57 -5.77 15.95
CA SER A 199 13.81 -4.51 15.95
C SER A 199 12.29 -4.69 15.83
N ILE A 200 11.83 -5.92 15.56
CA ILE A 200 10.40 -6.27 15.49
C ILE A 200 10.12 -7.59 16.19
N ASN A 201 8.95 -7.69 16.82
CA ASN A 201 8.48 -8.99 17.29
C ASN A 201 7.84 -9.74 16.12
N LEU A 202 8.44 -10.83 15.67
CA LEU A 202 7.84 -11.69 14.65
C LEU A 202 6.75 -12.55 15.28
N VAL A 203 5.49 -12.30 14.92
CA VAL A 203 4.36 -13.09 15.43
C VAL A 203 4.31 -14.42 14.69
N ALA A 204 4.55 -15.53 15.40
CA ALA A 204 4.56 -16.86 14.82
C ALA A 204 3.23 -17.60 15.10
N ILE A 205 2.53 -17.99 14.03
CA ILE A 205 1.28 -18.76 14.10
C ILE A 205 1.53 -20.15 13.52
N ALA A 206 1.39 -21.18 14.35
CA ALA A 206 1.52 -22.58 13.99
C ALA A 206 0.15 -23.23 13.83
N LEU A 207 -0.19 -23.59 12.59
CA LEU A 207 -1.39 -24.37 12.26
C LEU A 207 -1.29 -25.78 12.84
N GLN A 208 -2.25 -26.15 13.69
CA GLN A 208 -2.23 -27.42 14.42
C GLN A 208 -3.05 -28.52 13.76
N LYS A 209 -4.18 -28.17 13.12
CA LYS A 209 -5.10 -29.13 12.50
C LYS A 209 -4.50 -29.73 11.23
N VAL A 210 -4.35 -31.05 11.22
CA VAL A 210 -3.83 -31.83 10.08
C VAL A 210 -5.01 -32.38 9.28
N TYR A 211 -5.01 -32.17 7.95
CA TYR A 211 -6.08 -32.62 7.06
C TYR A 211 -5.66 -33.79 6.15
N ARG A 212 -4.37 -34.10 6.06
CA ARG A 212 -3.79 -34.95 5.01
C ARG A 212 -3.58 -36.41 5.39
N GLN A 213 -3.37 -36.74 6.67
CA GLN A 213 -3.01 -38.09 7.12
C GLN A 213 -4.14 -38.75 7.92
N ASN A 214 -4.36 -40.05 7.66
CA ASN A 214 -5.45 -40.83 8.25
C ASN A 214 -5.01 -41.73 9.43
N ASP A 215 -3.70 -41.88 9.66
CA ASP A 215 -3.14 -42.76 10.71
C ASP A 215 -2.61 -41.93 11.92
N PRO A 216 -3.35 -41.89 13.04
CA PRO A 216 -2.95 -41.13 14.23
C PRO A 216 -1.63 -41.62 14.85
N ALA A 217 -1.33 -42.93 14.78
CA ALA A 217 -0.12 -43.49 15.37
C ALA A 217 1.11 -43.07 14.58
N PHE A 218 1.05 -43.14 13.25
CA PHE A 218 2.13 -42.67 12.40
C PHE A 218 2.35 -41.16 12.50
N ILE A 219 1.28 -40.36 12.58
CA ILE A 219 1.39 -38.91 12.82
C ILE A 219 2.11 -38.62 14.14
N ALA A 220 1.79 -39.35 15.21
CA ALA A 220 2.45 -39.17 16.50
C ALA A 220 3.95 -39.51 16.44
N ILE A 221 4.35 -40.51 15.65
CA ILE A 221 5.77 -40.82 15.43
C ILE A 221 6.44 -39.69 14.62
N LEU A 222 5.83 -39.24 13.52
CA LEU A 222 6.34 -38.13 12.72
C LEU A 222 6.52 -36.85 13.54
N ASP A 223 5.59 -36.56 14.45
CA ASP A 223 5.68 -35.42 15.36
C ASP A 223 6.87 -35.54 16.32
N LYS A 224 7.13 -36.74 16.86
CA LYS A 224 8.30 -36.98 17.72
C LYS A 224 9.60 -36.83 16.94
N ILE A 225 9.66 -37.29 15.69
CA ILE A 225 10.83 -37.07 14.80
C ILE A 225 11.01 -35.59 14.51
N ARG A 226 9.91 -34.88 14.22
CA ARG A 226 9.89 -33.45 13.91
C ARG A 226 10.50 -32.59 15.01
N ILE A 227 10.49 -33.04 16.27
CA ILE A 227 11.05 -32.30 17.41
C ILE A 227 12.25 -33.01 18.06
N ASN A 228 12.78 -34.07 17.43
CA ASN A 228 13.89 -34.88 17.94
C ASN A 228 13.63 -35.43 19.37
N ASN A 229 12.43 -35.96 19.59
CA ASN A 229 11.99 -36.57 20.85
C ASN A 229 11.47 -38.01 20.62
N ILE A 230 12.07 -38.71 19.66
CA ILE A 230 11.71 -40.10 19.35
C ILE A 230 12.32 -41.05 20.38
N ASN A 231 11.54 -42.01 20.86
CA ASN A 231 12.04 -43.06 21.75
C ASN A 231 12.43 -44.33 20.94
N PRO A 232 13.19 -45.27 21.53
CA PRO A 232 13.61 -46.48 20.83
C PRO A 232 12.46 -47.37 20.34
N LYS A 233 11.30 -47.37 21.02
CA LYS A 233 10.14 -48.17 20.60
C LYS A 233 9.54 -47.63 19.31
N ASP A 234 9.35 -46.31 19.22
CA ASP A 234 8.85 -45.63 18.02
C ASP A 234 9.82 -45.80 16.85
N LEU A 235 11.14 -45.76 17.11
CA LEU A 235 12.16 -45.98 16.09
C LEU A 235 12.13 -47.42 15.57
N ASN A 236 11.89 -48.40 16.44
CA ASN A 236 11.75 -49.80 16.05
C ASN A 236 10.55 -50.00 15.13
N ILE A 237 9.41 -49.34 15.38
CA ILE A 237 8.23 -49.39 14.51
C ILE A 237 8.57 -48.95 13.08
N ILE A 238 9.40 -47.91 12.91
CA ILE A 238 9.87 -47.51 11.57
C ILE A 238 10.84 -48.55 10.99
N ASN A 239 11.76 -49.05 11.81
CA ASN A 239 12.77 -50.02 11.39
C ASN A 239 12.21 -51.42 11.10
N GLU A 240 10.98 -51.74 11.51
CA GLU A 240 10.25 -52.93 11.05
C GLU A 240 9.97 -52.88 9.53
N ARG A 241 9.97 -51.68 8.94
CA ARG A 241 9.84 -51.47 7.48
C ARG A 241 11.17 -51.61 6.74
N TYR A 242 12.24 -52.05 7.40
CA TYR A 242 13.54 -52.23 6.79
C TYR A 242 13.59 -53.47 5.91
N ASP A 243 13.84 -53.25 4.62
CA ASP A 243 14.07 -54.30 3.64
C ASP A 243 15.12 -53.81 2.60
N PRO A 244 16.40 -54.20 2.75
CA PRO A 244 17.48 -53.76 1.88
C PRO A 244 17.36 -54.34 0.47
N ASP A 245 16.78 -55.53 0.34
CA ASP A 245 16.68 -56.28 -0.92
C ASP A 245 15.33 -56.02 -1.63
N PHE A 246 14.45 -55.22 -1.02
CA PHE A 246 13.14 -54.87 -1.59
C PHE A 246 13.26 -54.37 -3.02
N TYR A 247 12.64 -55.09 -3.95
CA TYR A 247 12.49 -54.63 -5.31
C TYR A 247 10.98 -54.54 -5.58
N PRO A 248 10.41 -53.33 -5.74
CA PRO A 248 9.00 -53.21 -6.03
C PRO A 248 8.70 -53.95 -7.34
N SER A 249 7.59 -54.70 -7.36
CA SER A 249 7.10 -55.24 -8.62
C SER A 249 6.70 -54.10 -9.55
N ASP A 250 6.77 -54.35 -10.86
CA ASP A 250 6.50 -53.31 -11.87
C ASP A 250 5.04 -52.80 -11.82
N ASP A 251 4.13 -53.58 -11.23
CA ASP A 251 2.72 -53.20 -11.04
C ASP A 251 2.48 -52.34 -9.78
N GLU A 252 3.48 -52.23 -8.89
CA GLU A 252 3.38 -51.47 -7.65
C GLU A 252 4.11 -50.12 -7.77
N MET A 253 3.35 -49.03 -7.82
CA MET A 253 3.84 -47.65 -8.04
C MET A 253 4.60 -47.06 -6.83
N TYR A 254 5.74 -47.65 -6.49
CA TYR A 254 6.65 -47.13 -5.46
C TYR A 254 7.53 -46.00 -6.01
N ILE A 255 7.63 -44.91 -5.25
CA ILE A 255 8.63 -43.87 -5.52
C ILE A 255 9.80 -43.96 -4.54
N THR A 256 11.02 -43.88 -5.07
CA THR A 256 12.24 -43.87 -4.25
C THR A 256 12.61 -42.45 -3.85
N LEU A 257 12.74 -42.18 -2.55
CA LEU A 257 13.25 -40.93 -2.00
C LEU A 257 14.70 -41.13 -1.58
N ALA A 258 15.62 -40.52 -2.32
CA ALA A 258 17.05 -40.59 -2.05
C ALA A 258 17.64 -39.23 -1.67
N THR A 259 18.77 -39.23 -0.94
CA THR A 259 19.38 -37.98 -0.47
C THR A 259 20.26 -37.30 -1.51
N ARG A 260 20.85 -38.06 -2.46
CA ARG A 260 21.78 -37.54 -3.47
C ARG A 260 21.19 -37.54 -4.87
N ARG A 261 21.51 -36.50 -5.65
CA ARG A 261 20.97 -36.29 -7.00
C ARG A 261 21.50 -37.29 -8.03
N ASP A 262 22.81 -37.54 -7.99
CA ASP A 262 23.48 -38.53 -8.85
C ASP A 262 22.82 -39.93 -8.76
N HIS A 263 22.44 -40.34 -7.55
CA HIS A 263 21.76 -41.61 -7.35
C HIS A 263 20.33 -41.63 -7.90
N VAL A 264 19.59 -40.53 -7.74
CA VAL A 264 18.23 -40.37 -8.30
C VAL A 264 18.24 -40.44 -9.82
N ASP A 265 19.18 -39.72 -10.45
CA ASP A 265 19.31 -39.69 -11.90
C ASP A 265 19.68 -41.11 -12.42
N TYR A 266 20.61 -41.80 -11.76
CA TYR A 266 20.95 -43.19 -12.06
C TYR A 266 19.75 -44.15 -12.01
N ILE A 267 18.91 -44.08 -10.96
CA ILE A 267 17.73 -44.95 -10.84
C ILE A 267 16.75 -44.71 -11.99
N ASN A 268 16.46 -43.44 -12.28
CA ASN A 268 15.49 -43.08 -13.33
C ASN A 268 15.99 -43.48 -14.72
N GLU A 269 17.26 -43.23 -15.04
CA GLU A 269 17.86 -43.60 -16.32
C GLU A 269 17.90 -45.12 -16.51
N LYS A 270 18.33 -45.85 -15.47
CA LYS A 270 18.36 -47.32 -15.50
C LYS A 270 16.97 -47.90 -15.75
N LYS A 271 15.97 -47.49 -14.96
CA LYS A 271 14.58 -47.98 -15.09
C LYS A 271 13.98 -47.65 -16.46
N LEU A 272 14.27 -46.48 -17.01
CA LEU A 272 13.83 -46.12 -18.36
C LEU A 272 14.52 -46.99 -19.43
N SER A 273 15.81 -47.28 -19.26
CA SER A 273 16.59 -48.11 -20.19
C SER A 273 16.14 -49.57 -20.20
N ASP A 274 15.70 -50.10 -19.06
CA ASP A 274 15.23 -51.48 -18.92
C ASP A 274 13.90 -51.73 -19.67
N ILE A 275 13.12 -50.67 -19.95
CA ILE A 275 11.89 -50.75 -20.73
C ILE A 275 12.22 -50.94 -22.22
N LYS A 276 11.74 -52.05 -22.78
CA LYS A 276 12.00 -52.48 -24.18
C LYS A 276 11.12 -51.79 -25.24
N THR A 277 10.11 -51.02 -24.84
CA THR A 277 9.23 -50.34 -25.80
C THR A 277 9.94 -49.15 -26.44
N PRO A 278 9.49 -48.72 -27.63
CA PRO A 278 10.03 -47.54 -28.30
C PRO A 278 10.00 -46.28 -27.42
N GLU A 279 10.99 -45.42 -27.58
CA GLU A 279 11.02 -44.10 -26.94
C GLU A 279 10.07 -43.15 -27.66
N PHE A 280 9.29 -42.43 -26.88
CA PHE A 280 8.49 -41.31 -27.31
C PHE A 280 9.11 -40.03 -26.76
N ILE A 281 9.35 -39.05 -27.65
CA ILE A 281 9.97 -37.78 -27.29
C ILE A 281 8.94 -36.68 -27.51
N HIS A 282 8.62 -35.94 -26.46
CA HIS A 282 7.76 -34.76 -26.54
C HIS A 282 8.58 -33.49 -26.31
N GLU A 283 8.59 -32.60 -27.31
CA GLU A 283 9.29 -31.32 -27.24
C GLU A 283 8.41 -30.25 -26.60
N GLY A 284 8.94 -29.59 -25.56
CA GLY A 284 8.26 -28.52 -24.86
C GLY A 284 8.45 -27.19 -25.57
N ILE A 285 7.37 -26.40 -25.64
CA ILE A 285 7.37 -25.10 -26.30
C ILE A 285 7.65 -24.01 -25.27
N VAL A 286 8.67 -23.20 -25.51
CA VAL A 286 8.99 -22.02 -24.69
C VAL A 286 8.72 -20.78 -25.51
N GLU A 287 7.86 -19.89 -25.01
CA GLU A 287 7.59 -18.59 -25.63
C GLU A 287 7.93 -17.46 -24.64
N GLY A 288 8.52 -16.37 -25.13
CA GLY A 288 8.90 -15.23 -24.29
C GLY A 288 10.07 -15.50 -23.34
N ASP A 289 10.09 -14.83 -22.19
CA ASP A 289 11.14 -14.89 -21.18
C ASP A 289 10.87 -16.03 -20.18
N PHE A 290 11.38 -17.23 -20.46
CA PHE A 290 11.33 -18.38 -19.55
C PHE A 290 12.69 -19.10 -19.53
N SER A 291 13.40 -19.06 -18.39
CA SER A 291 14.74 -19.66 -18.28
C SER A 291 14.69 -21.20 -18.26
N GLU A 292 15.54 -21.85 -19.06
CA GLU A 292 15.65 -23.32 -19.10
C GLU A 292 16.00 -23.94 -17.74
N LYS A 293 16.70 -23.21 -16.85
CA LYS A 293 17.05 -23.68 -15.50
C LYS A 293 15.84 -23.76 -14.55
N ASN A 294 14.77 -23.04 -14.87
CA ASN A 294 13.56 -22.94 -14.05
C ASN A 294 12.42 -23.81 -14.57
N LEU A 295 12.64 -24.59 -15.64
CA LEU A 295 11.60 -25.44 -16.19
C LEU A 295 11.14 -26.47 -15.14
N PRO A 296 9.82 -26.64 -14.95
CA PRO A 296 9.28 -27.60 -13.99
C PRO A 296 9.54 -29.05 -14.40
N THR A 297 9.64 -29.32 -15.70
CA THR A 297 10.04 -30.61 -16.28
C THR A 297 11.07 -30.42 -17.39
N ALA A 298 11.59 -31.51 -17.95
CA ALA A 298 12.55 -31.45 -19.04
C ALA A 298 11.93 -30.78 -20.28
N LYS A 299 12.72 -29.96 -20.98
CA LYS A 299 12.30 -29.35 -22.25
C LYS A 299 12.00 -30.42 -23.29
N THR A 300 12.98 -31.30 -23.52
CA THR A 300 12.82 -32.53 -24.29
C THR A 300 12.50 -33.66 -23.32
N LEU A 301 11.25 -34.11 -23.30
CA LEU A 301 10.77 -35.15 -22.39
C LEU A 301 10.76 -36.51 -23.10
N THR A 302 11.63 -37.41 -22.67
CA THR A 302 11.67 -38.80 -23.15
C THR A 302 10.88 -39.72 -22.22
N ILE A 303 9.88 -40.42 -22.77
CA ILE A 303 9.05 -41.40 -22.05
C ILE A 303 8.90 -42.69 -22.86
N LYS A 304 8.47 -43.76 -22.21
CA LYS A 304 8.17 -45.07 -22.81
C LYS A 304 6.85 -45.59 -22.25
N THR A 305 6.15 -46.46 -22.99
CA THR A 305 5.02 -47.21 -22.42
C THR A 305 5.51 -48.02 -21.22
N LYS A 306 4.74 -48.02 -20.12
CA LYS A 306 5.10 -48.51 -18.78
C LYS A 306 6.10 -47.65 -18.00
N ALA A 307 6.47 -46.45 -18.48
CA ALA A 307 7.27 -45.54 -17.67
C ALA A 307 6.48 -45.01 -16.47
N GLN A 308 7.09 -45.02 -15.28
CA GLN A 308 6.50 -44.41 -14.09
C GLN A 308 6.76 -42.91 -14.07
N ILE A 309 5.69 -42.15 -13.86
CA ILE A 309 5.67 -40.70 -13.91
C ILE A 309 5.05 -40.09 -12.66
N ILE A 310 5.36 -38.82 -12.42
CA ILE A 310 4.72 -37.98 -11.41
C ILE A 310 4.11 -36.76 -12.08
N PHE A 311 2.88 -36.43 -11.70
CA PHE A 311 2.20 -35.24 -12.16
C PHE A 311 2.69 -34.00 -11.39
N LEU A 312 2.93 -32.91 -12.12
CA LEU A 312 3.53 -31.68 -11.61
C LEU A 312 2.53 -30.54 -11.45
N LYS A 313 1.29 -30.73 -11.90
CA LYS A 313 0.22 -29.73 -11.87
C LYS A 313 -1.09 -30.40 -11.44
N ASN A 314 -1.94 -29.64 -10.75
CA ASN A 314 -3.27 -30.12 -10.38
C ASN A 314 -4.18 -30.13 -11.62
N ASP A 315 -4.95 -31.20 -11.79
CA ASP A 315 -5.95 -31.30 -12.84
C ASP A 315 -7.17 -30.43 -12.52
N PRO A 316 -7.71 -29.63 -13.47
CA PRO A 316 -8.93 -28.86 -13.27
C PRO A 316 -10.14 -29.72 -12.90
N GLU A 317 -10.25 -30.92 -13.49
CA GLU A 317 -11.31 -31.90 -13.18
C GLU A 317 -11.01 -32.69 -11.89
N ARG A 318 -9.89 -32.39 -11.23
CA ARG A 318 -9.41 -33.03 -9.99
C ARG A 318 -9.23 -34.54 -10.10
N ARG A 319 -8.96 -35.07 -11.30
CA ARG A 319 -8.62 -36.49 -11.50
C ARG A 319 -7.27 -36.83 -10.88
N TRP A 320 -6.35 -35.87 -10.83
CA TRP A 320 -5.08 -35.96 -10.11
C TRP A 320 -4.68 -34.62 -9.48
N VAL A 321 -3.69 -34.67 -8.59
CA VAL A 321 -3.06 -33.49 -7.96
C VAL A 321 -1.55 -33.51 -8.17
N ASN A 322 -0.89 -32.38 -7.96
CA ASN A 322 0.57 -32.30 -7.99
C ASN A 322 1.17 -33.30 -6.99
N GLY A 323 1.99 -34.22 -7.49
CA GLY A 323 2.58 -35.32 -6.75
C GLY A 323 1.92 -36.69 -6.99
N THR A 324 0.77 -36.76 -7.66
CA THR A 324 0.15 -38.04 -8.05
C THR A 324 1.12 -38.83 -8.93
N ILE A 325 1.27 -40.12 -8.63
CA ILE A 325 2.08 -41.06 -9.42
C ILE A 325 1.16 -41.78 -10.39
N GLY A 326 1.68 -42.07 -11.58
CA GLY A 326 1.03 -42.96 -12.54
C GLY A 326 2.05 -43.69 -13.40
N THR A 327 1.55 -44.58 -14.24
CA THR A 327 2.33 -45.33 -15.22
C THR A 327 1.75 -45.07 -16.60
N ILE A 328 2.61 -44.80 -17.60
CA ILE A 328 2.15 -44.62 -18.98
C ILE A 328 1.54 -45.95 -19.48
N SER A 329 0.22 -46.00 -19.66
CA SER A 329 -0.48 -47.21 -20.08
C SER A 329 -0.40 -47.41 -21.59
N GLU A 330 -0.57 -46.32 -22.34
CA GLU A 330 -0.61 -46.34 -23.80
C GLU A 330 -0.14 -45.01 -24.38
N ILE A 331 0.55 -45.08 -25.52
CA ILE A 331 0.81 -43.93 -26.40
C ILE A 331 0.29 -44.37 -27.77
N ASN A 332 -0.79 -43.75 -28.25
CA ASN A 332 -1.44 -44.19 -29.47
C ASN A 332 -0.75 -43.62 -30.73
N ASP A 333 -1.16 -44.11 -31.90
CA ASP A 333 -0.61 -43.68 -33.20
C ASP A 333 -0.84 -42.17 -33.48
N SER A 334 -1.85 -41.59 -32.84
CA SER A 334 -2.15 -40.14 -32.87
C SER A 334 -1.29 -39.33 -31.88
N GLN A 335 -0.32 -39.96 -31.21
CA GLN A 335 0.55 -39.37 -30.19
C GLN A 335 -0.17 -38.89 -28.92
N GLU A 336 -1.38 -39.40 -28.66
CA GLU A 336 -2.08 -39.17 -27.39
C GLU A 336 -1.52 -40.11 -26.33
N ILE A 337 -1.37 -39.58 -25.11
CA ILE A 337 -0.73 -40.28 -24.00
C ILE A 337 -1.77 -40.57 -22.93
N TYR A 338 -1.85 -41.83 -22.52
CA TYR A 338 -2.71 -42.30 -21.45
C TYR A 338 -1.84 -42.77 -20.28
N ALA A 339 -2.21 -42.37 -19.07
CA ALA A 339 -1.56 -42.78 -17.85
C ALA A 339 -2.56 -43.45 -16.91
N GLU A 340 -2.20 -44.61 -16.36
CA GLU A 340 -2.93 -45.27 -15.29
C GLU A 340 -2.43 -44.73 -13.95
N LEU A 341 -3.34 -44.23 -13.12
CA LEU A 341 -3.05 -43.71 -11.78
C LEU A 341 -3.01 -44.83 -10.74
N ASP A 342 -2.52 -44.52 -9.53
CA ASP A 342 -2.43 -45.48 -8.41
C ASP A 342 -3.78 -46.05 -7.95
N ASN A 343 -4.89 -45.39 -8.29
CA ASN A 343 -6.25 -45.83 -8.03
C ASN A 343 -6.86 -46.66 -9.19
N GLY A 344 -6.09 -46.98 -10.24
CA GLY A 344 -6.52 -47.72 -11.43
C GLY A 344 -7.29 -46.88 -12.46
N LEU A 345 -7.45 -45.56 -12.24
CA LEU A 345 -8.06 -44.67 -13.21
C LEU A 345 -7.10 -44.42 -14.37
N ILE A 346 -7.54 -44.66 -15.60
CA ILE A 346 -6.79 -44.29 -16.80
C ILE A 346 -7.21 -42.87 -17.20
N VAL A 347 -6.23 -41.98 -17.32
CA VAL A 347 -6.42 -40.58 -17.68
C VAL A 347 -5.64 -40.22 -18.93
N MET A 348 -6.23 -39.38 -19.78
CA MET A 348 -5.52 -38.77 -20.90
C MET A 348 -4.68 -37.60 -20.39
N VAL A 349 -3.40 -37.59 -20.74
CA VAL A 349 -2.44 -36.56 -20.33
C VAL A 349 -2.29 -35.54 -21.46
N LEU A 350 -2.81 -34.34 -21.23
CA LEU A 350 -2.71 -33.24 -22.19
C LEU A 350 -1.56 -32.29 -21.79
N PRO A 351 -0.91 -31.62 -22.78
CA PRO A 351 0.04 -30.56 -22.51
C PRO A 351 -0.58 -29.44 -21.68
N GLU A 352 0.16 -28.97 -20.69
CA GLU A 352 -0.23 -27.89 -19.80
C GLU A 352 0.76 -26.74 -19.92
N THR A 353 0.26 -25.53 -19.71
CA THR A 353 1.09 -24.32 -19.74
C THR A 353 1.42 -23.85 -18.33
N TRP A 354 2.69 -23.58 -18.10
CA TRP A 354 3.19 -22.83 -16.95
C TRP A 354 3.53 -21.41 -17.37
N HIS A 355 3.24 -20.47 -16.49
CA HIS A 355 3.44 -19.06 -16.72
C HIS A 355 4.62 -18.57 -15.89
N ASN A 356 5.53 -17.85 -16.52
CA ASN A 356 6.52 -17.05 -15.82
C ASN A 356 5.96 -15.64 -15.64
N TYR A 357 5.69 -15.27 -14.40
CA TYR A 357 5.08 -13.99 -14.07
C TYR A 357 6.14 -12.91 -13.84
N ARG A 358 5.73 -11.67 -14.07
CA ARG A 358 6.40 -10.47 -13.61
C ARG A 358 5.35 -9.53 -13.04
N TYR A 359 5.67 -8.88 -11.94
CA TYR A 359 4.79 -7.85 -11.40
C TYR A 359 4.94 -6.54 -12.18
N ARG A 360 3.78 -5.95 -12.51
CA ARG A 360 3.64 -4.67 -13.17
C ARG A 360 2.77 -3.73 -12.34
N TYR A 361 3.02 -2.42 -12.40
CA TYR A 361 2.15 -1.45 -11.73
C TYR A 361 1.15 -0.85 -12.71
N ASN A 362 -0.15 -0.99 -12.43
CA ASN A 362 -1.21 -0.35 -13.20
C ASN A 362 -1.50 1.05 -12.65
N ASP A 363 -1.12 2.08 -13.41
CA ASP A 363 -1.31 3.49 -13.06
C ASP A 363 -2.77 3.93 -12.96
N LYS A 364 -3.65 3.32 -13.77
CA LYS A 364 -5.07 3.69 -13.83
C LYS A 364 -5.82 3.15 -12.62
N GLU A 365 -5.61 1.87 -12.29
CA GLU A 365 -6.27 1.21 -11.16
C GLU A 365 -5.54 1.40 -9.83
N LYS A 366 -4.31 1.92 -9.87
CA LYS A 366 -3.40 1.99 -8.72
C LYS A 366 -3.19 0.64 -8.04
N LYS A 367 -3.09 -0.44 -8.82
CA LYS A 367 -2.89 -1.81 -8.33
C LYS A 367 -1.60 -2.40 -8.89
N ILE A 368 -1.09 -3.41 -8.19
CA ILE A 368 -0.04 -4.28 -8.70
C ILE A 368 -0.74 -5.45 -9.39
N GLU A 369 -0.35 -5.72 -10.63
CA GLU A 369 -0.92 -6.77 -11.48
C GLU A 369 0.18 -7.73 -11.92
N GLU A 370 -0.22 -8.95 -12.23
CA GLU A 370 0.64 -10.00 -12.76
C GLU A 370 0.64 -9.95 -14.28
N GLU A 371 1.82 -9.89 -14.87
CA GLU A 371 2.03 -9.91 -16.31
C GLU A 371 2.78 -11.21 -16.67
N ILE A 372 2.25 -11.96 -17.64
CA ILE A 372 2.91 -13.15 -18.16
C ILE A 372 4.00 -12.69 -19.12
N VAL A 373 5.27 -12.93 -18.77
CA VAL A 373 6.42 -12.55 -19.60
C VAL A 373 6.97 -13.70 -20.44
N GLY A 374 6.60 -14.92 -20.09
CA GLY A 374 6.91 -16.11 -20.85
C GLY A 374 6.03 -17.29 -20.44
N THR A 375 5.92 -18.25 -21.33
CA THR A 375 5.16 -19.48 -21.14
C THR A 375 6.03 -20.68 -21.47
N PHE A 376 5.79 -21.77 -20.76
CA PHE A 376 6.32 -23.08 -21.08
C PHE A 376 5.16 -24.05 -21.19
N THR A 377 5.01 -24.71 -22.34
CA THR A 377 3.96 -25.70 -22.58
C THR A 377 4.59 -27.06 -22.81
N GLN A 378 4.23 -28.01 -21.95
CA GLN A 378 4.75 -29.38 -21.96
C GLN A 378 3.77 -30.29 -21.20
N LEU A 379 3.87 -31.60 -21.39
CA LEU A 379 3.12 -32.56 -20.58
C LEU A 379 3.45 -32.34 -19.09
N PRO A 380 2.43 -32.29 -18.19
CA PRO A 380 2.58 -32.00 -16.76
C PRO A 380 3.18 -33.16 -15.97
N ILE A 381 4.18 -33.84 -16.53
CA ILE A 381 4.72 -35.09 -16.01
C ILE A 381 6.25 -35.08 -16.00
N LYS A 382 6.83 -35.93 -15.15
CA LYS A 382 8.26 -36.24 -15.12
C LYS A 382 8.47 -37.69 -14.71
N LEU A 383 9.54 -38.33 -15.16
CA LEU A 383 9.94 -39.66 -14.67
C LEU A 383 10.10 -39.66 -13.15
N ALA A 384 9.58 -40.71 -12.51
CA ALA A 384 9.37 -40.71 -11.07
C ALA A 384 9.59 -42.06 -10.38
N TRP A 385 10.56 -42.86 -10.84
CA TRP A 385 11.03 -43.99 -10.04
C TRP A 385 11.82 -43.53 -8.82
N ALA A 386 12.55 -42.43 -8.96
CA ALA A 386 13.26 -41.79 -7.87
C ALA A 386 13.16 -40.26 -7.92
N ILE A 387 13.11 -39.63 -6.76
CA ILE A 387 13.28 -38.18 -6.58
C ILE A 387 14.15 -37.90 -5.36
N THR A 388 14.77 -36.72 -5.32
CA THR A 388 15.53 -36.31 -4.13
C THR A 388 14.58 -35.92 -3.01
N VAL A 389 14.98 -36.14 -1.75
CA VAL A 389 14.21 -35.68 -0.57
C VAL A 389 13.91 -34.17 -0.64
N HIS A 390 14.85 -33.37 -1.15
CA HIS A 390 14.61 -31.92 -1.37
C HIS A 390 13.49 -31.63 -2.38
N LYS A 391 13.40 -32.41 -3.47
CA LYS A 391 12.38 -32.22 -4.50
C LYS A 391 11.04 -32.88 -4.16
N SER A 392 11.00 -33.73 -3.13
CA SER A 392 9.75 -34.31 -2.64
C SER A 392 9.00 -33.41 -1.66
N GLN A 393 9.61 -32.31 -1.20
CA GLN A 393 8.98 -31.36 -0.28
C GLN A 393 7.65 -30.85 -0.85
N GLY A 394 6.64 -30.78 0.01
CA GLY A 394 5.25 -30.46 -0.37
C GLY A 394 4.43 -31.65 -0.90
N LEU A 395 5.07 -32.64 -1.54
CA LEU A 395 4.41 -33.79 -2.19
C LEU A 395 3.97 -34.88 -1.20
N THR A 396 3.06 -35.75 -1.61
CA THR A 396 2.52 -36.84 -0.77
C THR A 396 2.34 -38.09 -1.62
N PHE A 397 2.68 -39.25 -1.07
CA PHE A 397 2.73 -40.52 -1.78
C PHE A 397 2.07 -41.64 -1.00
N SER A 398 1.36 -42.52 -1.73
CA SER A 398 0.75 -43.73 -1.20
C SER A 398 1.80 -44.76 -0.80
N ARG A 399 2.83 -44.94 -1.65
CA ARG A 399 3.88 -45.95 -1.47
C ARG A 399 5.28 -45.36 -1.72
N VAL A 400 6.20 -45.55 -0.79
CA VAL A 400 7.51 -44.89 -0.80
C VAL A 400 8.62 -45.85 -0.37
N VAL A 401 9.71 -45.87 -1.15
CA VAL A 401 10.98 -46.46 -0.73
C VAL A 401 11.90 -45.33 -0.26
N ILE A 402 12.34 -45.36 0.98
CA ILE A 402 13.26 -44.36 1.54
C ILE A 402 14.68 -44.92 1.53
N ASP A 403 15.55 -44.24 0.81
CA ASP A 403 16.95 -44.61 0.67
C ASP A 403 17.90 -43.57 1.28
N PHE A 404 18.35 -43.89 2.51
CA PHE A 404 19.37 -43.14 3.23
C PHE A 404 20.77 -43.74 3.12
N SER A 405 21.04 -44.57 2.10
CA SER A 405 22.38 -45.13 1.84
C SER A 405 23.43 -44.04 1.62
N GLY A 406 23.02 -42.91 1.01
CA GLY A 406 23.85 -41.70 0.87
C GLY A 406 24.08 -40.90 2.16
N GLY A 407 23.51 -41.34 3.29
CA GLY A 407 23.53 -40.64 4.57
C GLY A 407 22.51 -39.50 4.67
N VAL A 408 22.10 -39.20 5.91
CA VAL A 408 21.31 -38.00 6.24
C VAL A 408 22.28 -36.92 6.71
N PHE A 409 22.33 -35.80 6.00
CA PHE A 409 23.35 -34.75 6.21
C PHE A 409 22.77 -33.38 6.55
N ALA A 410 21.45 -33.20 6.43
CA ALA A 410 20.77 -31.96 6.76
C ALA A 410 19.71 -32.16 7.85
N GLY A 411 19.56 -31.17 8.73
CA GLY A 411 18.54 -31.19 9.77
C GLY A 411 17.13 -31.33 9.17
N GLY A 412 16.28 -32.14 9.78
CA GLY A 412 14.90 -32.37 9.30
C GLY A 412 14.75 -33.16 7.99
N GLN A 413 15.85 -33.56 7.32
CA GLN A 413 15.80 -34.34 6.08
C GLN A 413 15.11 -35.70 6.27
N ALA A 414 15.39 -36.39 7.37
CA ALA A 414 14.69 -37.63 7.73
C ALA A 414 13.19 -37.40 7.94
N TYR A 415 12.82 -36.32 8.64
CA TYR A 415 11.42 -35.94 8.84
C TYR A 415 10.72 -35.69 7.49
N VAL A 416 11.34 -34.93 6.59
CA VAL A 416 10.74 -34.63 5.27
C VAL A 416 10.49 -35.90 4.48
N ALA A 417 11.46 -36.81 4.40
CA ALA A 417 11.32 -38.06 3.66
C ALA A 417 10.19 -38.94 4.23
N LEU A 418 10.18 -39.15 5.55
CA LEU A 418 9.16 -39.97 6.23
C LEU A 418 7.77 -39.34 6.10
N SER A 419 7.67 -38.02 6.22
CA SER A 419 6.38 -37.32 6.14
C SER A 419 5.78 -37.25 4.74
N ARG A 420 6.46 -37.78 3.70
CA ARG A 420 5.90 -37.85 2.35
C ARG A 420 4.92 -39.02 2.20
N CYS A 421 5.06 -40.07 3.01
CA CYS A 421 4.17 -41.23 2.94
C CYS A 421 2.87 -40.96 3.70
N VAL A 422 1.74 -41.47 3.21
CA VAL A 422 0.43 -41.33 3.87
C VAL A 422 0.23 -42.27 5.06
N SER A 423 0.93 -43.41 5.07
CA SER A 423 0.81 -44.44 6.11
C SER A 423 2.14 -45.17 6.30
N LEU A 424 2.33 -45.81 7.45
CA LEU A 424 3.51 -46.64 7.72
C LEU A 424 3.56 -47.88 6.80
N GLU A 425 2.39 -48.42 6.45
CA GLU A 425 2.25 -49.59 5.57
C GLU A 425 2.69 -49.34 4.13
N GLY A 426 2.62 -48.10 3.65
CA GLY A 426 3.10 -47.71 2.33
C GLY A 426 4.61 -47.53 2.25
N MET A 427 5.33 -47.61 3.38
CA MET A 427 6.73 -47.24 3.46
C MET A 427 7.65 -48.46 3.47
N VAL A 428 8.78 -48.36 2.79
CA VAL A 428 9.89 -49.32 2.86
C VAL A 428 11.20 -48.57 3.08
N MET A 429 12.06 -49.07 3.96
CA MET A 429 13.35 -48.48 4.30
C MET A 429 14.48 -49.33 3.72
N LYS A 430 15.32 -48.77 2.84
CA LYS A 430 16.53 -49.45 2.33
C LYS A 430 17.67 -49.53 3.33
N LYS A 431 17.63 -48.66 4.34
CA LYS A 431 18.58 -48.57 5.44
C LYS A 431 17.82 -48.31 6.72
N LYS A 432 18.17 -49.01 7.81
CA LYS A 432 17.62 -48.72 9.14
C LYS A 432 17.92 -47.27 9.52
N ILE A 433 16.92 -46.59 10.06
CA ILE A 433 17.08 -45.26 10.63
C ILE A 433 17.64 -45.40 12.05
N SER A 434 18.63 -44.59 12.36
CA SER A 434 19.26 -44.50 13.67
C SER A 434 18.91 -43.17 14.35
N PRO A 435 19.05 -43.05 15.68
CA PRO A 435 18.89 -41.77 16.35
C PRO A 435 19.81 -40.67 15.81
N THR A 436 20.98 -41.02 15.27
CA THR A 436 21.92 -40.05 14.67
C THR A 436 21.44 -39.49 13.34
N ASP A 437 20.52 -40.15 12.65
CA ASP A 437 19.90 -39.65 11.42
C ASP A 437 18.76 -38.64 11.70
N ILE A 438 18.32 -38.54 12.96
CA ILE A 438 17.24 -37.66 13.39
C ILE A 438 17.84 -36.54 14.23
N PHE A 439 18.07 -35.40 13.59
CA PHE A 439 18.60 -34.23 14.28
C PHE A 439 17.95 -32.95 13.76
N ILE A 440 17.87 -31.98 14.67
CA ILE A 440 17.31 -30.66 14.44
C ILE A 440 18.24 -29.67 15.11
N HIS A 441 18.41 -28.52 14.47
CA HIS A 441 19.22 -27.47 15.05
C HIS A 441 18.56 -26.90 16.33
N PRO A 442 19.28 -26.76 17.46
CA PRO A 442 18.69 -26.27 18.72
C PRO A 442 17.98 -24.92 18.61
N GLN A 443 18.43 -24.06 17.70
CA GLN A 443 17.82 -22.75 17.43
C GLN A 443 16.40 -22.85 16.85
N ILE A 444 16.09 -23.90 16.09
CA ILE A 444 14.72 -24.15 15.60
C ILE A 444 13.82 -24.50 16.79
N VAL A 445 14.30 -25.33 17.70
CA VAL A 445 13.57 -25.70 18.92
C VAL A 445 13.31 -24.47 19.78
N GLU A 446 14.31 -23.62 20.00
CA GLU A 446 14.16 -22.38 20.76
C GLU A 446 13.15 -21.43 20.10
N PHE A 447 13.25 -21.24 18.79
CA PHE A 447 12.31 -20.41 18.04
C PHE A 447 10.87 -20.93 18.13
N SER A 448 10.67 -22.26 18.13
CA SER A 448 9.35 -22.89 18.20
C SER A 448 8.60 -22.71 19.51
N LYS A 449 9.30 -22.41 20.62
CA LYS A 449 8.69 -22.18 21.93
C LYS A 449 7.75 -20.97 21.94
N ASN A 450 7.98 -20.01 21.04
CA ASN A 450 7.21 -18.78 20.94
C ASN A 450 6.04 -18.87 19.94
N PHE A 451 5.78 -20.06 19.39
CA PHE A 451 4.67 -20.24 18.43
C PHE A 451 3.32 -20.18 19.16
N ASN A 452 2.34 -19.53 18.54
CA ASN A 452 1.00 -19.32 19.08
C ASN A 452 0.98 -18.61 20.44
N ASP A 453 1.95 -17.72 20.71
CA ASP A 453 1.93 -16.86 21.89
C ASP A 453 0.71 -15.93 21.85
N LYS A 454 -0.31 -16.26 22.66
CA LYS A 454 -1.57 -15.52 22.73
C LYS A 454 -1.38 -14.08 23.18
N GLN A 455 -0.46 -13.83 24.12
CA GLN A 455 -0.23 -12.47 24.62
C GLN A 455 0.35 -11.60 23.53
N LEU A 456 1.31 -12.13 22.77
CA LEU A 456 1.90 -11.43 21.63
C LEU A 456 0.87 -11.18 20.52
N ILE A 457 0.07 -12.20 20.16
CA ILE A 457 -0.98 -12.09 19.13
C ILE A 457 -2.02 -11.01 19.53
N GLU A 458 -2.56 -11.08 20.74
CA GLU A 458 -3.55 -10.12 21.22
C GLU A 458 -2.98 -8.70 21.34
N LYS A 459 -1.72 -8.57 21.78
CA LYS A 459 -1.02 -7.28 21.81
C LYS A 459 -0.90 -6.70 20.41
N SER A 460 -0.43 -7.46 19.43
CA SER A 460 -0.30 -6.99 18.05
C SER A 460 -1.64 -6.60 17.43
N LEU A 461 -2.72 -7.33 17.73
CA LEU A 461 -4.07 -6.96 17.28
C LEU A 461 -4.55 -5.65 17.90
N LYS A 462 -4.32 -5.43 19.20
CA LYS A 462 -4.65 -4.16 19.87
C LYS A 462 -3.83 -2.98 19.32
N GLU A 463 -2.52 -3.18 19.10
CA GLU A 463 -1.64 -2.16 18.53
C GLU A 463 -2.09 -1.76 17.12
N ALA A 464 -2.54 -2.73 16.32
CA ALA A 464 -3.05 -2.46 14.98
C ALA A 464 -4.41 -1.75 14.98
N GLN A 465 -5.27 -2.07 15.94
CA GLN A 465 -6.51 -1.32 16.14
C GLN A 465 -6.20 0.16 16.44
N ALA A 466 -5.15 0.43 17.22
CA ALA A 466 -4.70 1.80 17.47
C ALA A 466 -4.23 2.48 16.17
N ASP A 467 -3.43 1.81 15.34
CA ASP A 467 -2.97 2.36 14.05
C ASP A 467 -4.13 2.73 13.11
N TYR A 468 -5.15 1.87 13.02
CA TYR A 468 -6.35 2.14 12.25
C TYR A 468 -7.10 3.38 12.75
N LEU A 469 -7.26 3.49 14.07
CA LEU A 469 -7.93 4.63 14.72
C LEU A 469 -7.13 5.93 14.55
N TYR A 470 -5.80 5.88 14.58
CA TYR A 470 -4.94 7.02 14.27
C TYR A 470 -5.11 7.47 12.82
N GLN A 471 -5.19 6.53 11.87
CA GLN A 471 -5.43 6.87 10.46
C GLN A 471 -6.80 7.51 10.26
N GLN A 472 -7.85 6.96 10.85
CA GLN A 472 -9.19 7.60 10.81
C GLN A 472 -9.17 9.01 11.42
N SER A 473 -8.46 9.19 12.54
CA SER A 473 -8.31 10.50 13.17
C SER A 473 -7.69 11.52 12.22
N LEU A 474 -6.65 11.12 11.48
CA LEU A 474 -6.01 11.95 10.46
C LEU A 474 -6.96 12.31 9.31
N GLU A 475 -7.70 11.34 8.79
CA GLU A 475 -8.67 11.57 7.72
C GLU A 475 -9.76 12.56 8.17
N HIS A 476 -10.27 12.42 9.39
CA HIS A 476 -11.22 13.37 9.96
C HIS A 476 -10.63 14.76 10.19
N PHE A 477 -9.36 14.87 10.59
CA PHE A 477 -8.67 16.16 10.71
C PHE A 477 -8.59 16.87 9.35
N ASP A 478 -8.16 16.15 8.32
CA ASP A 478 -7.99 16.71 6.98
C ASP A 478 -9.35 17.08 6.33
N GLN A 479 -10.44 16.43 6.73
CA GLN A 479 -11.83 16.78 6.35
C GLN A 479 -12.44 17.91 7.20
N GLY A 480 -11.78 18.37 8.26
CA GLY A 480 -12.30 19.39 9.18
C GLY A 480 -13.34 18.89 10.19
N ASN A 481 -13.57 17.57 10.30
CA ASN A 481 -14.46 16.98 11.30
C ASN A 481 -13.72 16.76 12.62
N PHE A 482 -13.50 17.82 13.38
CA PHE A 482 -12.68 17.78 14.59
C PHE A 482 -13.27 16.93 15.72
N ARG A 483 -14.60 16.79 15.81
CA ARG A 483 -15.24 15.95 16.83
C ARG A 483 -14.89 14.48 16.61
N ALA A 484 -15.13 13.99 15.38
CA ALA A 484 -14.77 12.61 15.03
C ALA A 484 -13.26 12.37 15.07
N CYS A 485 -12.45 13.36 14.69
CA CYS A 485 -10.99 13.32 14.82
C CYS A 485 -10.57 13.04 16.28
N ILE A 486 -11.11 13.79 17.23
CA ILE A 486 -10.80 13.66 18.67
C ILE A 486 -11.32 12.34 19.22
N ASP A 487 -12.53 11.93 18.85
CA ASP A 487 -13.11 10.66 19.31
C ASP A 487 -12.26 9.46 18.86
N SER A 488 -11.85 9.41 17.59
CA SER A 488 -10.97 8.36 17.07
C SER A 488 -9.57 8.43 17.67
N PHE A 489 -9.03 9.63 17.91
CA PHE A 489 -7.73 9.82 18.56
C PHE A 489 -7.71 9.29 20.00
N PHE A 490 -8.74 9.60 20.80
CA PHE A 490 -8.82 9.10 22.16
C PHE A 490 -8.97 7.58 22.19
N LYS A 491 -9.80 7.00 21.32
CA LYS A 491 -9.89 5.55 21.21
C LYS A 491 -8.53 4.93 20.88
N ALA A 492 -7.77 5.53 19.97
CA ALA A 492 -6.42 5.06 19.62
C ALA A 492 -5.47 5.08 20.82
N ILE A 493 -5.46 6.16 21.60
CA ILE A 493 -4.59 6.30 22.79
C ILE A 493 -4.94 5.29 23.88
N HIS A 494 -6.23 5.00 24.08
CA HIS A 494 -6.65 3.98 25.04
C HIS A 494 -6.21 2.57 24.59
N SER A 495 -6.11 2.33 23.28
CA SER A 495 -5.59 1.07 22.72
C SER A 495 -4.06 0.99 22.78
N ARG A 496 -3.34 2.09 22.55
CA ARG A 496 -1.86 2.17 22.62
C ARG A 496 -1.42 3.56 23.09
N TYR A 497 -0.71 3.63 24.22
CA TYR A 497 -0.22 4.89 24.76
C TYR A 497 1.00 5.40 23.99
N ASP A 498 0.78 6.14 22.89
CA ASP A 498 1.84 6.70 22.04
C ASP A 498 2.05 8.21 22.18
N ILE A 499 1.22 8.92 22.95
CA ILE A 499 1.17 10.39 22.89
C ILE A 499 2.47 11.08 23.35
N GLU A 500 3.24 10.42 24.23
CA GLU A 500 4.52 10.92 24.72
C GLU A 500 5.69 10.60 23.76
N LYS A 501 5.46 9.76 22.75
CA LYS A 501 6.51 9.41 21.80
C LYS A 501 6.88 10.64 20.95
N PRO A 502 8.18 10.90 20.71
CA PRO A 502 8.63 12.12 20.04
C PRO A 502 8.08 12.32 18.62
N LEU A 503 7.73 11.24 17.90
CA LEU A 503 7.26 11.31 16.51
C LEU A 503 5.83 11.84 16.43
N GLU A 504 4.97 11.29 17.26
CA GLU A 504 3.55 11.59 17.39
C GLU A 504 3.40 13.02 17.91
N ARG A 505 4.21 13.39 18.92
CA ARG A 505 4.28 14.78 19.42
C ARG A 505 4.69 15.77 18.33
N ARG A 506 5.77 15.50 17.59
CA ARG A 506 6.20 16.37 16.47
C ARG A 506 5.14 16.47 15.37
N PHE A 507 4.44 15.38 15.10
CA PHE A 507 3.38 15.37 14.10
C PHE A 507 2.21 16.25 14.52
N ILE A 508 1.75 16.13 15.78
CA ILE A 508 0.71 16.98 16.37
C ILE A 508 1.15 18.45 16.35
N GLU A 509 2.37 18.75 16.79
CA GLU A 509 2.94 20.10 16.76
C GLU A 509 2.96 20.68 15.33
N ARG A 510 3.29 19.87 14.32
CA ARG A 510 3.27 20.28 12.91
C ARG A 510 1.86 20.59 12.42
N LYS A 511 0.88 19.73 12.74
CA LYS A 511 -0.53 19.96 12.35
C LYS A 511 -1.12 21.18 13.05
N LEU A 512 -0.82 21.39 14.33
CA LEU A 512 -1.19 22.61 15.06
C LEU A 512 -0.45 23.85 14.51
N GLY A 513 0.78 23.68 14.02
CA GLY A 513 1.55 24.73 13.34
C GLY A 513 0.85 25.33 12.13
N ILE A 514 -0.04 24.57 11.45
CA ILE A 514 -0.87 25.08 10.35
C ILE A 514 -1.75 26.25 10.83
N ILE A 515 -2.26 26.20 12.07
CA ILE A 515 -3.08 27.28 12.65
C ILE A 515 -2.24 28.56 12.78
N ARG A 516 -0.98 28.46 13.20
CA ARG A 516 -0.07 29.61 13.28
C ARG A 516 0.19 30.17 11.88
N GLN A 517 0.52 29.30 10.91
CA GLN A 517 0.76 29.72 9.52
C GLN A 517 -0.46 30.43 8.91
N LEU A 518 -1.66 29.89 9.10
CA LEU A 518 -2.90 30.51 8.62
C LEU A 518 -3.17 31.86 9.30
N ARG A 519 -2.86 32.01 10.59
CA ARG A 519 -2.96 33.31 11.28
C ARG A 519 -1.98 34.34 10.70
N ASP A 520 -0.74 33.93 10.46
CA ASP A 520 0.28 34.82 9.89
C ASP A 520 -0.07 35.23 8.46
N GLN A 521 -0.55 34.30 7.63
CA GLN A 521 -1.06 34.58 6.29
C GLN A 521 -2.26 35.53 6.30
N ASN A 522 -3.20 35.34 7.21
CA ASN A 522 -4.36 36.22 7.32
C ASN A 522 -3.95 37.65 7.73
N LYS A 523 -2.99 37.77 8.65
CA LYS A 523 -2.42 39.07 9.03
C LYS A 523 -1.71 39.75 7.86
N ASP A 524 -0.91 39.02 7.09
CA ASP A 524 -0.24 39.56 5.90
C ASP A 524 -1.25 40.00 4.83
N LEU A 525 -2.26 39.17 4.54
CA LEU A 525 -3.33 39.52 3.61
C LEU A 525 -4.11 40.77 4.04
N GLN A 526 -4.37 40.93 5.34
CA GLN A 526 -4.99 42.14 5.88
C GLN A 526 -4.11 43.37 5.68
N GLN A 527 -2.80 43.25 5.89
CA GLN A 527 -1.85 44.34 5.64
C GLN A 527 -1.78 44.70 4.15
N GLN A 528 -1.69 43.71 3.26
CA GLN A 528 -1.70 43.93 1.82
C GLN A 528 -2.98 44.63 1.35
N LEU A 529 -4.13 44.20 1.88
CA LEU A 529 -5.43 44.83 1.58
C LEU A 529 -5.46 46.28 2.08
N HIS A 530 -4.90 46.55 3.26
CA HIS A 530 -4.80 47.91 3.80
C HIS A 530 -3.90 48.81 2.94
N THR A 531 -2.71 48.33 2.55
CA THR A 531 -1.78 49.06 1.68
C THR A 531 -2.44 49.34 0.33
N LYS A 532 -3.06 48.34 -0.30
CA LYS A 532 -3.75 48.51 -1.58
C LYS A 532 -4.88 49.54 -1.50
N ASN A 533 -5.64 49.56 -0.40
CA ASN A 533 -6.67 50.57 -0.18
C ASN A 533 -6.08 51.98 -0.01
N ASN A 534 -4.93 52.11 0.65
CA ASN A 534 -4.22 53.39 0.77
C ASN A 534 -3.70 53.87 -0.60
N ASP A 535 -3.12 52.99 -1.41
CA ASP A 535 -2.65 53.32 -2.77
C ASP A 535 -3.81 53.78 -3.66
N LEU A 536 -4.95 53.08 -3.62
CA LEU A 536 -6.16 53.47 -4.33
C LEU A 536 -6.65 54.86 -3.91
N LYS A 537 -6.55 55.19 -2.61
CA LYS A 537 -6.87 56.53 -2.10
C LYS A 537 -5.89 57.59 -2.61
N VAL A 538 -4.60 57.29 -2.72
CA VAL A 538 -3.60 58.20 -3.31
C VAL A 538 -3.89 58.44 -4.79
N TYR A 539 -4.14 57.40 -5.58
CA TYR A 539 -4.52 57.56 -6.99
C TYR A 539 -5.82 58.34 -7.15
N ALA A 540 -6.81 58.11 -6.29
CA ALA A 540 -8.04 58.90 -6.29
C ALA A 540 -7.77 60.39 -6.02
N LYS A 541 -6.84 60.70 -5.10
CA LYS A 541 -6.40 62.08 -4.85
C LYS A 541 -5.74 62.71 -6.07
N GLU A 542 -4.86 62.00 -6.78
CA GLU A 542 -4.21 62.51 -7.99
C GLU A 542 -5.23 62.84 -9.09
N TYR A 543 -6.16 61.92 -9.39
CA TYR A 543 -7.24 62.18 -10.35
C TYR A 543 -8.13 63.34 -9.91
N TYR A 544 -8.42 63.46 -8.61
CA TYR A 544 -9.13 64.62 -8.07
C TYR A 544 -8.38 65.94 -8.31
N LEU A 545 -7.07 65.98 -8.09
CA LEU A 545 -6.25 67.17 -8.32
C LEU A 545 -6.22 67.53 -9.81
N MET A 546 -6.01 66.56 -10.69
CA MET A 546 -6.06 66.75 -12.14
C MET A 546 -7.43 67.30 -12.60
N GLY A 547 -8.53 66.75 -12.05
CA GLY A 547 -9.87 67.26 -12.31
C GLY A 547 -10.04 68.74 -11.91
N ASN A 548 -9.49 69.13 -10.75
CA ASN A 548 -9.48 70.54 -10.35
C ASN A 548 -8.64 71.41 -11.29
N GLU A 549 -7.49 70.93 -11.77
CA GLU A 549 -6.67 71.68 -12.72
C GLU A 549 -7.37 71.87 -14.07
N CYS A 550 -8.12 70.87 -14.55
CA CYS A 550 -8.95 71.00 -15.76
C CYS A 550 -9.96 72.14 -15.64
N ILE A 551 -10.57 72.32 -14.45
CA ILE A 551 -11.48 73.45 -14.19
C ILE A 551 -10.72 74.78 -14.17
N VAL A 552 -9.63 74.87 -13.40
CA VAL A 552 -8.97 76.16 -13.11
C VAL A 552 -8.11 76.65 -14.28
N LYS A 553 -7.33 75.77 -14.91
CA LYS A 553 -6.36 76.13 -15.96
C LYS A 553 -6.92 75.95 -17.36
N ALA A 554 -7.53 74.79 -17.62
CA ALA A 554 -8.00 74.43 -18.97
C ALA A 554 -9.44 74.90 -19.28
N LYS A 555 -10.23 75.23 -18.24
CA LYS A 555 -11.66 75.58 -18.33
C LYS A 555 -12.49 74.51 -19.07
N ASP A 556 -12.11 73.24 -18.91
CA ASP A 556 -12.78 72.10 -19.53
C ASP A 556 -13.53 71.27 -18.47
N ALA A 557 -14.86 71.44 -18.44
CA ALA A 557 -15.74 70.73 -17.52
C ALA A 557 -15.84 69.23 -17.82
N ASN A 558 -15.79 68.81 -19.09
CA ASN A 558 -15.92 67.40 -19.47
C ASN A 558 -14.67 66.61 -19.04
N ALA A 559 -13.48 67.18 -19.27
CA ALA A 559 -12.24 66.60 -18.81
C ALA A 559 -12.18 66.51 -17.26
N ALA A 560 -12.70 67.52 -16.56
CA ALA A 560 -12.79 67.51 -15.11
C ALA A 560 -13.72 66.40 -14.59
N LEU A 561 -14.92 66.25 -15.18
CA LEU A 561 -15.87 65.19 -14.80
C LEU A 561 -15.30 63.78 -15.02
N ALA A 562 -14.58 63.56 -16.13
CA ALA A 562 -13.92 62.29 -16.39
C ALA A 562 -12.89 61.94 -15.31
N ASN A 563 -12.10 62.92 -14.87
CA ASN A 563 -11.13 62.75 -13.80
C ASN A 563 -11.79 62.51 -12.43
N PHE A 564 -12.84 63.25 -12.08
CA PHE A 564 -13.58 62.99 -10.84
C PHE A 564 -14.26 61.62 -10.82
N ASN A 565 -14.84 61.19 -11.96
CA ASN A 565 -15.39 59.83 -12.10
C ASN A 565 -14.31 58.76 -11.89
N LYS A 566 -13.10 58.98 -12.41
CA LYS A 566 -11.98 58.08 -12.21
C LYS A 566 -11.55 58.03 -10.74
N ALA A 567 -11.48 59.18 -10.06
CA ALA A 567 -11.19 59.26 -8.64
C ALA A 567 -12.19 58.47 -7.78
N ILE A 568 -13.49 58.66 -8.04
CA ILE A 568 -14.58 57.95 -7.35
C ILE A 568 -14.52 56.44 -7.64
N LYS A 569 -14.24 56.04 -8.89
CA LYS A 569 -14.09 54.61 -9.24
C LYS A 569 -12.92 53.95 -8.51
N MET A 570 -11.82 54.69 -8.29
CA MET A 570 -10.65 54.18 -7.57
C MET A 570 -10.89 54.11 -6.06
N TYR A 571 -11.51 55.14 -5.48
CA TYR A 571 -11.84 55.19 -4.06
C TYR A 571 -13.24 55.80 -3.88
N PRO A 572 -14.31 54.97 -3.79
CA PRO A 572 -15.69 55.45 -3.71
C PRO A 572 -15.98 56.34 -2.50
N ASN A 573 -15.19 56.22 -1.43
CA ASN A 573 -15.31 57.03 -0.22
C ASN A 573 -14.54 58.37 -0.32
N TYR A 574 -14.06 58.78 -1.51
CA TYR A 574 -13.33 60.04 -1.70
C TYR A 574 -14.29 61.23 -1.74
N LEU A 575 -14.63 61.76 -0.57
CA LEU A 575 -15.65 62.82 -0.40
C LEU A 575 -15.44 64.04 -1.30
N ASP A 576 -14.22 64.55 -1.39
CA ASP A 576 -13.94 65.77 -2.15
C ASP A 576 -14.21 65.61 -3.66
N ALA A 577 -14.02 64.41 -4.23
CA ALA A 577 -14.31 64.16 -5.64
C ALA A 577 -15.81 64.16 -5.93
N TRP A 578 -16.62 63.59 -5.04
CA TRP A 578 -18.09 63.67 -5.13
C TRP A 578 -18.58 65.11 -5.10
N ILE A 579 -18.02 65.94 -4.21
CA ILE A 579 -18.43 67.35 -4.07
C ILE A 579 -17.98 68.16 -5.28
N ARG A 580 -16.73 68.01 -5.74
CA ARG A 580 -16.25 68.73 -6.93
C ARG A 580 -17.01 68.33 -8.17
N LYS A 581 -17.28 67.03 -8.37
CA LYS A 581 -18.11 66.54 -9.47
C LYS A 581 -19.50 67.18 -9.44
N GLY A 582 -20.15 67.19 -8.27
CA GLY A 582 -21.46 67.82 -8.11
C GLY A 582 -21.46 69.32 -8.42
N ILE A 583 -20.44 70.06 -7.97
CA ILE A 583 -20.28 71.49 -8.28
C ILE A 583 -20.09 71.69 -9.79
N THR A 584 -19.22 70.91 -10.44
CA THR A 584 -19.01 71.02 -11.88
C THR A 584 -20.27 70.73 -12.69
N LEU A 585 -21.06 69.72 -12.29
CA LEU A 585 -22.35 69.40 -12.91
C LEU A 585 -23.37 70.54 -12.71
N HIS A 586 -23.42 71.11 -11.51
CA HIS A 586 -24.25 72.28 -11.22
C HIS A 586 -23.89 73.48 -12.09
N ASP A 587 -22.60 73.78 -12.27
CA ASP A 587 -22.12 74.91 -13.06
C ASP A 587 -22.47 74.76 -14.57
N ILE A 588 -22.51 73.52 -15.09
CA ILE A 588 -22.98 73.23 -16.45
C ILE A 588 -24.51 73.03 -16.56
N LYS A 589 -25.24 73.27 -15.46
CA LYS A 589 -26.70 73.18 -15.34
C LYS A 589 -27.29 71.75 -15.38
N GLU A 590 -26.48 70.73 -15.17
CA GLU A 590 -26.89 69.33 -15.02
C GLU A 590 -27.31 69.03 -13.58
N TYR A 591 -28.39 69.67 -13.13
CA TYR A 591 -28.77 69.71 -11.71
C TYR A 591 -29.17 68.34 -11.14
N HIS A 592 -29.78 67.46 -11.93
CA HIS A 592 -30.18 66.12 -11.47
C HIS A 592 -28.97 65.22 -11.17
N GLU A 593 -27.95 65.22 -12.03
CA GLU A 593 -26.73 64.45 -11.79
C GLU A 593 -25.90 65.04 -10.63
N ALA A 594 -25.92 66.37 -10.49
CA ALA A 594 -25.30 67.05 -9.35
C ALA A 594 -25.94 66.62 -8.01
N GLU A 595 -27.28 66.48 -7.98
CA GLU A 595 -28.00 66.03 -6.78
C GLU A 595 -27.57 64.62 -6.36
N ILE A 596 -27.40 63.68 -7.30
CA ILE A 596 -26.90 62.32 -7.00
C ILE A 596 -25.53 62.41 -6.31
N CYS A 597 -24.62 63.22 -6.85
CA CYS A 597 -23.28 63.39 -6.30
C CYS A 597 -23.30 63.98 -4.89
N PHE A 598 -24.16 64.97 -4.64
CA PHE A 598 -24.29 65.59 -3.32
C PHE A 598 -25.00 64.68 -2.30
N ASN A 599 -25.96 63.86 -2.73
CA ASN A 599 -26.57 62.85 -1.88
C ASN A 599 -25.53 61.86 -1.38
N GLU A 600 -24.69 61.33 -2.26
CA GLU A 600 -23.56 60.48 -1.88
C GLU A 600 -22.57 61.21 -0.96
N ALA A 601 -22.26 62.49 -1.22
CA ALA A 601 -21.39 63.26 -0.34
C ALA A 601 -21.96 63.42 1.09
N THR A 602 -23.27 63.68 1.22
CA THR A 602 -23.92 63.76 2.54
C THR A 602 -24.02 62.41 3.24
N ARG A 603 -24.15 61.31 2.48
CA ARG A 603 -24.14 59.93 3.01
C ARG A 603 -22.74 59.56 3.53
N LEU A 604 -21.69 59.93 2.81
CA LEU A 604 -20.30 59.67 3.17
C LEU A 604 -19.84 60.49 4.38
N SER A 605 -20.29 61.74 4.51
CA SER A 605 -19.94 62.61 5.64
C SER A 605 -21.11 63.50 6.08
N PRO A 606 -21.95 63.02 7.02
CA PRO A 606 -23.16 63.72 7.49
C PRO A 606 -22.95 65.06 8.20
N LEU A 607 -21.71 65.43 8.54
CA LEU A 607 -21.36 66.70 9.19
C LEU A 607 -20.52 67.63 8.29
N PHE A 608 -20.43 67.33 6.98
CA PHE A 608 -19.61 68.13 6.08
C PHE A 608 -20.37 69.31 5.48
N PHE A 609 -20.03 70.52 5.93
CA PHE A 609 -20.67 71.78 5.51
C PHE A 609 -20.85 71.89 3.99
N LYS A 610 -19.79 71.66 3.20
CA LYS A 610 -19.83 71.84 1.74
C LYS A 610 -20.78 70.85 1.05
N ALA A 611 -21.05 69.68 1.63
CA ALA A 611 -21.98 68.72 1.03
C ALA A 611 -23.41 69.25 1.10
N PHE A 612 -23.86 69.69 2.29
CA PHE A 612 -25.19 70.27 2.49
C PHE A 612 -25.34 71.62 1.79
N TYR A 613 -24.35 72.51 1.91
CA TYR A 613 -24.38 73.83 1.30
C TYR A 613 -24.51 73.76 -0.23
N ASN A 614 -23.72 72.92 -0.90
CA ASN A 614 -23.81 72.80 -2.36
C ASN A 614 -25.05 72.00 -2.82
N ARG A 615 -25.53 71.02 -2.04
CA ARG A 615 -26.81 70.35 -2.32
C ARG A 615 -27.98 71.33 -2.24
N ALA A 616 -27.99 72.19 -1.21
CA ALA A 616 -29.01 73.20 -1.01
C ALA A 616 -29.02 74.22 -2.15
N LYS A 617 -27.85 74.71 -2.58
CA LYS A 617 -27.71 75.56 -3.77
C LYS A 617 -28.25 74.89 -5.04
N ASN A 618 -27.96 73.60 -5.22
CA ASN A 618 -28.46 72.85 -6.38
C ASN A 618 -29.99 72.70 -6.36
N ARG A 619 -30.56 72.39 -5.18
CA ARG A 619 -32.01 72.29 -4.97
C ARG A 619 -32.73 73.62 -5.15
N LEU A 620 -32.12 74.72 -4.71
CA LEU A 620 -32.63 76.07 -4.96
C LEU A 620 -32.71 76.37 -6.46
N ALA A 621 -31.67 76.02 -7.23
CA ALA A 621 -31.68 76.16 -8.69
C ALA A 621 -32.73 75.26 -9.38
N MET A 622 -33.04 74.10 -8.80
CA MET A 622 -34.13 73.20 -9.23
C MET A 622 -35.53 73.63 -8.75
N LYS A 623 -35.64 74.72 -7.98
CA LYS A 623 -36.89 75.22 -7.36
C LYS A 623 -37.49 74.26 -6.31
N LEU A 624 -36.68 73.38 -5.72
CA LEU A 624 -37.03 72.50 -4.60
C LEU A 624 -36.80 73.25 -3.28
N TYR A 625 -37.66 74.23 -3.00
CA TYR A 625 -37.43 75.22 -1.95
C TYR A 625 -37.49 74.65 -0.52
N GLU A 626 -38.36 73.68 -0.23
CA GLU A 626 -38.46 73.08 1.11
C GLU A 626 -37.22 72.22 1.43
N GLU A 627 -36.73 71.45 0.47
CA GLU A 627 -35.53 70.63 0.61
C GLU A 627 -34.26 71.49 0.67
N ALA A 628 -34.21 72.58 -0.10
CA ALA A 628 -33.14 73.58 -0.02
C ALA A 628 -33.11 74.24 1.37
N PHE A 629 -34.28 74.61 1.92
CA PHE A 629 -34.38 75.18 3.27
C PHE A 629 -33.85 74.21 4.34
N SER A 630 -34.21 72.93 4.25
CA SER A 630 -33.72 71.88 5.15
C SER A 630 -32.19 71.74 5.11
N ASP A 631 -31.60 71.68 3.91
CA ASP A 631 -30.16 71.52 3.76
C ASP A 631 -29.38 72.78 4.14
N PHE A 632 -29.88 73.97 3.82
CA PHE A 632 -29.24 75.20 4.27
C PHE A 632 -29.33 75.39 5.79
N SER A 633 -30.44 74.96 6.42
CA SER A 633 -30.57 74.97 7.88
C SER A 633 -29.55 74.05 8.54
N LYS A 634 -29.35 72.84 7.98
CA LYS A 634 -28.26 71.96 8.43
C LYS A 634 -26.87 72.56 8.15
N ALA A 635 -26.69 73.24 7.02
CA ALA A 635 -25.42 73.89 6.71
C ALA A 635 -25.12 75.07 7.67
N SER A 636 -26.14 75.81 8.11
CA SER A 636 -25.97 76.90 9.09
C SER A 636 -25.71 76.36 10.49
N GLU A 637 -26.32 75.23 10.88
CA GLU A 637 -25.96 74.52 12.12
C GLU A 637 -24.49 74.06 12.11
N ILE A 638 -24.01 73.50 10.99
CA ILE A 638 -22.61 73.02 10.87
C ILE A 638 -21.61 74.19 10.84
N LYS A 639 -21.94 75.30 10.16
CA LYS A 639 -21.07 76.49 10.07
C LYS A 639 -21.86 77.78 10.33
N PRO A 640 -22.11 78.14 11.61
CA PRO A 640 -22.98 79.27 12.00
C PRO A 640 -22.46 80.66 11.64
N ARG A 641 -21.19 80.80 11.26
CA ARG A 641 -20.59 82.09 10.84
C ARG A 641 -20.45 82.23 9.32
N HIS A 642 -21.14 81.39 8.54
CA HIS A 642 -21.09 81.47 7.07
C HIS A 642 -22.19 82.38 6.52
N ILE A 643 -21.83 83.64 6.26
CA ILE A 643 -22.74 84.71 5.79
C ILE A 643 -23.60 84.26 4.60
N ALA A 644 -22.99 83.73 3.54
CA ALA A 644 -23.71 83.34 2.33
C ALA A 644 -24.75 82.21 2.58
N THR A 645 -24.59 81.39 3.63
CA THR A 645 -25.64 80.40 3.98
C THR A 645 -26.91 81.10 4.44
N TYR A 646 -26.79 82.16 5.24
CA TYR A 646 -27.94 82.93 5.72
C TYR A 646 -28.57 83.78 4.62
N GLU A 647 -27.77 84.28 3.67
CA GLU A 647 -28.28 84.95 2.47
C GLU A 647 -29.13 84.00 1.62
N TYR A 648 -28.62 82.81 1.32
CA TYR A 648 -29.38 81.79 0.58
C TYR A 648 -30.58 81.24 1.38
N LEU A 649 -30.50 81.17 2.71
CA LEU A 649 -31.66 80.86 3.57
C LEU A 649 -32.74 81.92 3.46
N ALA A 650 -32.37 83.20 3.48
CA ALA A 650 -33.31 84.31 3.32
C ALA A 650 -33.98 84.27 1.93
N GLU A 651 -33.20 84.02 0.88
CA GLU A 651 -33.70 83.83 -0.49
C GLU A 651 -34.70 82.66 -0.58
N THR A 652 -34.33 81.51 0.00
CA THR A 652 -35.20 80.32 0.03
C THR A 652 -36.49 80.59 0.83
N CYS A 653 -36.41 81.30 1.96
CA CYS A 653 -37.57 81.67 2.77
C CYS A 653 -38.52 82.63 2.03
N MET A 654 -38.01 83.56 1.22
CA MET A 654 -38.83 84.43 0.38
C MET A 654 -39.63 83.62 -0.65
N HIS A 655 -39.01 82.62 -1.29
CA HIS A 655 -39.72 81.72 -2.20
C HIS A 655 -40.79 80.86 -1.50
N LEU A 656 -40.59 80.53 -0.22
CA LEU A 656 -41.55 79.82 0.62
C LEU A 656 -42.61 80.73 1.29
N LYS A 657 -42.59 82.04 1.02
CA LYS A 657 -43.47 83.05 1.67
C LYS A 657 -43.36 83.07 3.21
N LYS A 658 -42.16 82.78 3.73
CA LYS A 658 -41.84 82.82 5.17
C LYS A 658 -41.10 84.13 5.50
N ASP A 659 -41.81 85.27 5.38
CA ASP A 659 -41.20 86.60 5.40
C ASP A 659 -40.48 86.94 6.72
N GLU A 660 -41.04 86.55 7.86
CA GLU A 660 -40.40 86.76 9.18
C GLU A 660 -39.07 86.01 9.32
N LEU A 661 -38.99 84.78 8.78
CA LEU A 661 -37.76 83.98 8.80
C LEU A 661 -36.73 84.51 7.80
N ALA A 662 -37.19 85.01 6.65
CA ALA A 662 -36.32 85.67 5.67
C ALA A 662 -35.69 86.95 6.23
N GLN A 663 -36.44 87.72 7.02
CA GLN A 663 -35.95 88.92 7.70
C GLN A 663 -34.90 88.57 8.76
N LYS A 664 -35.19 87.59 9.64
CA LYS A 664 -34.24 87.11 10.64
C LYS A 664 -32.93 86.59 10.04
N CYS A 665 -32.99 85.85 8.94
CA CYS A 665 -31.77 85.37 8.26
C CYS A 665 -30.94 86.53 7.68
N ARG A 666 -31.58 87.60 7.17
CA ARG A 666 -30.88 88.80 6.69
C ARG A 666 -30.20 89.57 7.82
N GLU A 667 -30.88 89.75 8.94
CA GLU A 667 -30.31 90.40 10.13
C GLU A 667 -29.08 89.63 10.66
N ILE A 668 -29.14 88.28 10.69
CA ILE A 668 -28.00 87.44 11.06
C ILE A 668 -26.85 87.59 10.05
N ALA A 669 -27.14 87.62 8.75
CA ALA A 669 -26.12 87.81 7.71
C ALA A 669 -25.44 89.19 7.81
N GLU A 670 -26.20 90.24 8.07
CA GLU A 670 -25.70 91.62 8.26
C GLU A 670 -24.84 91.73 9.52
N ALA A 671 -25.32 91.22 10.65
CA ALA A 671 -24.56 91.22 11.90
C ALA A 671 -23.24 90.42 11.77
N LEU A 672 -23.22 89.31 11.01
CA LEU A 672 -22.00 88.58 10.70
C LEU A 672 -21.04 89.36 9.76
N ARG A 673 -21.54 90.20 8.85
CA ARG A 673 -20.72 91.08 7.99
C ARG A 673 -20.08 92.22 8.78
N GLU A 674 -20.80 92.77 9.74
CA GLU A 674 -20.33 93.86 10.61
C GLU A 674 -19.41 93.38 11.75
N GLY A 675 -19.29 92.06 11.95
CA GLY A 675 -18.49 91.46 13.03
C GLY A 675 -19.19 91.51 14.40
N ASN A 676 -20.50 91.73 14.41
CA ASN A 676 -21.32 91.94 15.61
C ASN A 676 -21.87 90.63 16.23
N LEU A 677 -21.34 89.45 15.84
CA LEU A 677 -21.82 88.09 16.23
C LEU A 677 -20.72 87.06 16.54
#